data_AF-A0A8X7X7B6-F1
#
_entry.id   AF-A0A8X7X7B6-F1
#
_cell.length_a   1.000
_cell.length_b   1.000
_cell.length_c   1.000
_cell.angle_alpha   90.00
_cell.angle_beta   90.00
_cell.angle_gamma   90.00
#
_symmetry.space_group_name_H-M   'P 1'
#
loop_
_entity.id
_entity.type
_entity.pdbx_description
1 polymer ?
#
loop_
_entity_poly.entity_id
_entity_poly.type
_entity_poly.pdbx_seq_one_letter_code
_entity_poly.pdbx_strand_id
1 'polypeptide(L)'
;MGNIAEFKDKMLPFQGPTWKEYSEIEKESLRLKNIGHKSQLEYSRELEQKKRAIRHKQMKNDMSSAMEIFIETVLRSTKEEKLFFLHWVKLKLDSLSSASLPSIREKLKRHQNESSEQKKLVKMLSSSSLGLEHFVREIGQVYEAFVVSGSKFNSDLSRLPKMAAEMLLDGFPVEIIDGNVSNIPLTWVSNILQEVKKKTQSTTRIFVLSVLGVQSTGKSTLLNTLFGLQFAVGAGRCTCGAFMQLVRIDGNLKQELGCDYILVIDTEGLRAPELIGIANKYEHDNEIATLIIGLSDVTLVNVSSESTAEMQDILQIVVHALIRMKEVGKRPTIYFIHQNVSDISVRDKDLLGVAQLLTRLDAVTQAAAKQEHKEATYLKFSDVIQYDPAKRTKYMPSLWHGIPPMAAVSTGYSEYAFELKKDLVNFIREQRKSYIPSTIDSFIKLMEELSNAVKSEDFIFSFRNSIAADAFAKLFSQCSDWIWEIQQHFIEWTEKAQVRIKNCQKTDGLLDELKREVTVLANEEESKALEKLTNYYSKDIDNKQLIQPYKLYFEQNLKVECQQLKNNAHSKCEIYIHTWLSHNIFQKVLTEYEDKIQEKVDQLVKEINHSGKKLDEGELHKAFEEMWSSTVVSIKCPENQVNILRDMEKCLLRNDVKRKSFKINLGEKFLRGMGSQTFYVSDKHVKHSMTWISKAHIKQVQRISSNFINYSILNFHSGEDKSREQLAKNQLQTRLKKEQKLADTIIQECEKYIHRMISKKDVDYDRNYCTGVVREIEKQINKLGEQSRKLTEQFHTDLKLHICVMAVKKFQEKHDMFNQQNDPARILNAKKKDYWKAFSDLCDKRDQSQKAAKSFCDLCLKPSLIKKLQWHLSLSIVTYLRNICAPLILKNTLYFQLALLLDLHRRDAFNDYISYIKDYDQFALDFLQQMVEKSCRHEVNGKARFHVMAQDIAADVVDKAKKCMDKVNAEKANTAKQLIELFLTALEGNLVIQKEKIHDILPRNILNVAQFRTDLFDAILSLEKELLKEIEDWEIQVQDLPVVPHQQLYRILGTCTEKCPFCGVPCEHQGENHQHFSRYHRALAVNNTPPEMLPFKTTLKKISALLTFNLDQSTMNCMSRDIHVKSCSASPLESNNWGELYKDQSSVYWRFVLKRYQKQFAQHYYSKPAEVKEKITWKEVEADLQKVYKLNVEDIWLELGKQ
;
A
#
# COMPACT_ATOMS: atom_id res chain seq x y z
N MET A 1 22.22 43.78 21.84
CA MET A 1 21.23 42.71 22.12
C MET A 1 21.58 41.51 21.26
N GLY A 2 21.42 40.30 21.78
CA GLY A 2 21.76 39.06 21.06
C GLY A 2 20.70 38.65 20.03
N ASN A 3 20.86 37.44 19.53
CA ASN A 3 19.92 36.76 18.63
C ASN A 3 18.47 36.82 19.17
N ILE A 4 17.52 37.29 18.35
CA ILE A 4 16.11 37.47 18.74
C ILE A 4 15.45 36.14 19.11
N ALA A 5 15.86 35.02 18.50
CA ALA A 5 15.38 33.69 18.86
C ALA A 5 15.78 33.32 20.30
N GLU A 6 17.06 33.53 20.67
CA GLU A 6 17.55 33.30 22.03
C GLU A 6 16.91 34.22 23.07
N PHE A 7 16.52 35.44 22.67
CA PHE A 7 15.75 36.33 23.54
C PHE A 7 14.38 35.74 23.84
N LYS A 8 13.63 35.26 22.83
CA LYS A 8 12.32 34.61 23.03
C LYS A 8 12.45 33.39 23.94
N ASP A 9 13.38 32.49 23.64
CA ASP A 9 13.56 31.24 24.38
C ASP A 9 13.92 31.46 25.87
N LYS A 10 14.60 32.57 26.21
CA LYS A 10 15.01 32.90 27.58
C LYS A 10 14.02 33.78 28.33
N MET A 11 13.41 34.75 27.64
CA MET A 11 12.59 35.80 28.28
C MET A 11 11.09 35.53 28.20
N LEU A 12 10.66 34.61 27.33
CA LEU A 12 9.25 34.25 27.11
C LEU A 12 9.05 32.72 27.22
N PRO A 13 9.31 32.10 28.40
CA PRO A 13 9.33 30.64 28.58
C PRO A 13 7.95 29.97 28.75
N PHE A 14 6.85 30.73 28.84
CA PHE A 14 5.49 30.19 29.02
C PHE A 14 4.81 29.85 27.68
N GLN A 15 5.15 30.55 26.59
CA GLN A 15 4.73 30.18 25.24
C GLN A 15 5.66 29.14 24.57
N GLY A 16 5.42 28.84 23.29
CA GLY A 16 6.29 27.94 22.52
C GLY A 16 6.03 26.44 22.80
N PRO A 17 7.07 25.61 23.08
CA PRO A 17 6.91 24.15 23.12
C PRO A 17 5.88 23.63 24.13
N THR A 18 5.78 24.24 25.31
CA THR A 18 4.82 23.85 26.37
C THR A 18 3.38 24.15 25.95
N TRP A 19 3.13 25.33 25.36
CA TRP A 19 1.83 25.70 24.83
C TRP A 19 1.42 24.87 23.60
N LYS A 20 2.39 24.50 22.75
CA LYS A 20 2.18 23.57 21.64
C LYS A 20 1.76 22.19 22.14
N GLU A 21 2.52 21.60 23.06
CA GLU A 21 2.21 20.29 23.66
C GLU A 21 0.83 20.29 24.34
N TYR A 22 0.49 21.37 25.06
CA TYR A 22 -0.83 21.56 25.66
C TYR A 22 -1.95 21.63 24.61
N SER A 23 -1.75 22.37 23.53
CA SER A 23 -2.74 22.55 22.45
C SER A 23 -2.98 21.26 21.65
N GLU A 24 -1.92 20.51 21.38
CA GLU A 24 -2.01 19.17 20.77
C GLU A 24 -2.82 18.23 21.66
N ILE A 25 -2.57 18.23 22.97
CA ILE A 25 -3.33 17.44 23.97
C ILE A 25 -4.79 17.92 24.11
N GLU A 26 -5.07 19.21 23.93
CA GLU A 26 -6.43 19.74 23.98
C GLU A 26 -7.25 19.31 22.75
N LYS A 27 -6.70 19.45 21.54
CA LYS A 27 -7.30 18.89 20.31
C LYS A 27 -7.50 17.38 20.46
N GLU A 28 -6.47 16.67 20.92
CA GLU A 28 -6.54 15.23 21.18
C GLU A 28 -7.59 14.85 22.25
N SER A 29 -7.87 15.71 23.23
CA SER A 29 -8.92 15.46 24.24
C SER A 29 -10.35 15.55 23.72
N LEU A 30 -10.54 16.13 22.53
CA LEU A 30 -11.82 16.23 21.83
C LEU A 30 -11.90 15.26 20.63
N ARG A 31 -10.85 15.19 19.80
CA ARG A 31 -10.78 14.31 18.61
C ARG A 31 -10.56 12.85 18.96
N LEU A 32 -9.79 12.60 20.02
CA LEU A 32 -9.47 11.26 20.48
C LEU A 32 -8.84 10.42 19.35
N LYS A 33 -7.85 10.99 18.63
CA LYS A 33 -7.15 10.32 17.51
C LYS A 33 -6.15 9.29 18.04
N ASN A 34 -5.30 9.71 18.98
CA ASN A 34 -4.28 8.92 19.66
C ASN A 34 -4.85 8.14 20.88
N ILE A 35 -6.15 7.81 20.81
CA ILE A 35 -6.94 7.04 21.79
C ILE A 35 -6.62 5.52 21.64
N GLY A 36 -7.57 4.58 21.81
CA GLY A 36 -7.36 3.11 21.77
C GLY A 36 -7.83 2.22 22.97
N HIS A 37 -6.97 1.44 23.67
CA HIS A 37 -7.29 0.58 24.87
C HIS A 37 -8.03 1.30 26.03
N LYS A 38 -7.43 2.33 26.67
CA LYS A 38 -7.95 2.99 27.90
C LYS A 38 -9.45 3.23 27.72
N SER A 39 -10.28 3.23 28.76
CA SER A 39 -11.63 3.78 28.56
C SER A 39 -11.56 5.26 28.13
N GLN A 40 -12.61 5.78 27.49
CA GLN A 40 -12.69 7.23 27.19
C GLN A 40 -12.45 8.04 28.47
N LEU A 41 -13.07 7.63 29.59
CA LEU A 41 -12.84 8.16 30.93
C LEU A 41 -11.38 8.11 31.39
N GLU A 42 -10.66 7.01 31.20
CA GLU A 42 -9.26 6.88 31.62
C GLU A 42 -8.30 7.68 30.75
N TYR A 43 -8.54 7.80 29.44
CA TYR A 43 -7.69 8.64 28.60
C TYR A 43 -8.00 10.11 28.72
N SER A 44 -9.27 10.51 28.82
CA SER A 44 -9.60 11.88 29.23
C SER A 44 -8.95 12.18 30.57
N ARG A 45 -8.93 11.24 31.54
CA ARG A 45 -8.19 11.40 32.79
C ARG A 45 -6.66 11.49 32.59
N GLU A 46 -6.05 10.72 31.70
CA GLU A 46 -4.60 10.83 31.39
C GLU A 46 -4.27 12.14 30.67
N LEU A 47 -5.07 12.56 29.69
CA LEU A 47 -4.88 13.83 28.99
C LEU A 47 -5.07 14.99 29.96
N GLU A 48 -6.06 14.94 30.86
CA GLU A 48 -6.19 15.92 31.95
C GLU A 48 -5.01 15.88 32.93
N GLN A 49 -4.46 14.70 33.25
CA GLN A 49 -3.22 14.58 34.02
C GLN A 49 -2.01 15.17 33.27
N LYS A 50 -1.93 15.00 31.95
CA LYS A 50 -0.87 15.58 31.11
C LYS A 50 -1.03 17.10 30.97
N LYS A 51 -2.24 17.62 30.74
CA LYS A 51 -2.55 19.06 30.79
C LYS A 51 -2.09 19.65 32.12
N ARG A 52 -2.48 19.04 33.25
CA ARG A 52 -2.02 19.43 34.59
C ARG A 52 -0.50 19.34 34.74
N ALA A 53 0.14 18.29 34.24
CA ALA A 53 1.59 18.16 34.30
C ALA A 53 2.33 19.23 33.48
N ILE A 54 1.78 19.63 32.33
CA ILE A 54 2.31 20.73 31.50
C ILE A 54 2.08 22.08 32.18
N ARG A 55 0.90 22.33 32.75
CA ARG A 55 0.67 23.54 33.56
C ARG A 55 1.60 23.58 34.77
N HIS A 56 1.80 22.48 35.49
CA HIS A 56 2.82 22.39 36.55
C HIS A 56 4.26 22.59 36.05
N LYS A 57 4.58 22.18 34.81
CA LYS A 57 5.90 22.44 34.20
C LYS A 57 6.07 23.91 33.84
N GLN A 58 5.03 24.56 33.30
CA GLN A 58 4.99 26.01 33.11
C GLN A 58 5.18 26.72 34.46
N MET A 59 4.41 26.37 35.48
CA MET A 59 4.47 26.96 36.84
C MET A 59 5.79 26.73 37.59
N LYS A 60 6.69 25.88 37.09
CA LYS A 60 8.06 25.70 37.62
C LYS A 60 9.08 26.67 37.00
N ASN A 61 8.72 27.35 35.91
CA ASN A 61 9.51 28.43 35.38
C ASN A 61 9.19 29.68 36.21
N ASP A 62 10.22 30.37 36.69
CA ASP A 62 10.06 31.71 37.24
C ASP A 62 9.69 32.70 36.13
N MET A 63 9.02 33.78 36.50
CA MET A 63 8.73 34.86 35.56
C MET A 63 10.04 35.57 35.18
N SER A 64 10.25 35.85 33.89
CA SER A 64 11.46 36.58 33.49
C SER A 64 11.38 38.02 34.00
N SER A 65 12.51 38.61 34.38
CA SER A 65 12.55 40.01 34.84
C SER A 65 12.02 40.99 33.79
N ALA A 66 12.14 40.66 32.50
CA ALA A 66 11.52 41.41 31.41
C ALA A 66 9.99 41.38 31.45
N MET A 67 9.39 40.22 31.77
CA MET A 67 7.94 40.08 31.93
C MET A 67 7.43 40.67 33.24
N GLU A 68 8.18 40.56 34.33
CA GLU A 68 7.86 41.21 35.60
C GLU A 68 7.80 42.73 35.44
N ILE A 69 8.83 43.35 34.85
CA ILE A 69 8.86 44.79 34.57
C ILE A 69 7.72 45.20 33.64
N PHE A 70 7.44 44.41 32.59
CA PHE A 70 6.34 44.71 31.66
C PHE A 70 4.98 44.67 32.36
N ILE A 71 4.70 43.62 33.14
CA ILE A 71 3.43 43.46 33.87
C ILE A 71 3.31 44.53 34.96
N GLU A 72 4.36 44.81 35.71
CA GLU A 72 4.36 45.83 36.76
C GLU A 72 4.06 47.22 36.17
N THR A 73 4.79 47.61 35.12
CA THR A 73 4.58 48.89 34.43
C THR A 73 3.14 49.01 33.95
N VAL A 74 2.62 48.01 33.23
CA VAL A 74 1.29 48.08 32.61
C VAL A 74 0.14 47.97 33.63
N LEU A 75 0.36 47.38 34.82
CA LEU A 75 -0.62 47.31 35.91
C LEU A 75 -0.59 48.51 36.89
N ARG A 76 0.55 49.19 37.04
CA ARG A 76 0.76 50.29 38.01
C ARG A 76 0.73 51.69 37.39
N SER A 77 1.02 51.84 36.09
CA SER A 77 0.95 53.13 35.38
C SER A 77 -0.46 53.69 35.26
N THR A 78 -0.56 55.03 35.17
CA THR A 78 -1.76 55.76 34.71
C THR A 78 -2.13 55.38 33.26
N LYS A 79 -3.29 55.84 32.77
CA LYS A 79 -3.73 55.53 31.41
C LYS A 79 -2.74 56.08 30.38
N GLU A 80 -2.33 57.33 30.54
CA GLU A 80 -1.48 58.07 29.61
C GLU A 80 -0.07 57.48 29.56
N GLU A 81 0.52 57.16 30.72
CA GLU A 81 1.81 56.48 30.84
C GLU A 81 1.77 55.07 30.22
N LYS A 82 0.68 54.32 30.46
CA LYS A 82 0.48 52.98 29.89
C LYS A 82 0.40 53.03 28.36
N LEU A 83 -0.36 53.98 27.81
CA LEU A 83 -0.45 54.20 26.36
C LEU A 83 0.91 54.58 25.76
N PHE A 84 1.64 55.50 26.41
CA PHE A 84 2.99 55.89 25.97
C PHE A 84 3.94 54.68 25.98
N PHE A 85 3.97 53.92 27.08
CA PHE A 85 4.81 52.73 27.22
C PHE A 85 4.52 51.68 26.14
N LEU A 86 3.25 51.34 25.91
CA LEU A 86 2.86 50.34 24.91
C LEU A 86 3.23 50.76 23.47
N HIS A 87 3.04 52.04 23.11
CA HIS A 87 3.47 52.58 21.82
C HIS A 87 5.01 52.60 21.69
N TRP A 88 5.72 53.00 22.75
CA TRP A 88 7.19 53.03 22.78
C TRP A 88 7.80 51.63 22.66
N VAL A 89 7.27 50.65 23.39
CA VAL A 89 7.68 49.23 23.28
C VAL A 89 7.43 48.73 21.86
N LYS A 90 6.24 48.94 21.30
CA LYS A 90 5.90 48.56 19.91
C LYS A 90 6.94 49.11 18.92
N LEU A 91 7.16 50.42 18.92
CA LEU A 91 8.15 51.07 18.05
C LEU A 91 9.59 50.55 18.26
N LYS A 92 9.98 50.24 19.50
CA LYS A 92 11.34 49.78 19.80
C LYS A 92 11.57 48.33 19.35
N LEU A 93 10.61 47.43 19.60
CA LEU A 93 10.62 46.06 19.08
C LEU A 93 10.58 46.04 17.53
N ASP A 94 9.87 47.00 16.94
CA ASP A 94 9.80 47.22 15.49
C ASP A 94 11.14 47.62 14.87
N SER A 95 11.84 48.57 15.50
CA SER A 95 13.20 48.93 15.12
C SER A 95 14.17 47.74 15.23
N LEU A 96 14.09 46.93 16.30
CA LEU A 96 14.98 45.77 16.50
C LEU A 96 14.79 44.68 15.44
N SER A 97 13.55 44.36 15.07
CA SER A 97 13.28 43.40 13.98
C SER A 97 13.81 43.92 12.63
N SER A 98 13.68 45.22 12.39
CA SER A 98 14.04 45.87 11.12
C SER A 98 15.55 45.84 10.83
N ALA A 99 16.40 45.68 11.83
CA ALA A 99 17.85 45.57 11.67
C ALA A 99 18.31 44.19 11.15
N SER A 100 17.60 43.10 11.47
CA SER A 100 18.00 41.73 11.10
C SER A 100 17.39 41.26 9.77
N LEU A 101 16.13 41.62 9.52
CA LEU A 101 15.34 41.14 8.38
C LEU A 101 15.93 41.42 6.97
N PRO A 102 16.57 42.57 6.67
CA PRO A 102 17.05 42.86 5.31
C PRO A 102 18.05 41.83 4.77
N SER A 103 19.02 41.42 5.60
CA SER A 103 20.05 40.44 5.23
C SER A 103 19.48 39.04 4.97
N ILE A 104 18.45 38.64 5.71
CA ILE A 104 17.75 37.36 5.54
C ILE A 104 16.92 37.41 4.24
N ARG A 105 16.24 38.53 3.96
CA ARG A 105 15.48 38.74 2.71
C ARG A 105 16.38 38.70 1.47
N GLU A 106 17.58 39.27 1.53
CA GLU A 106 18.53 39.25 0.41
C GLU A 106 19.02 37.83 0.10
N LYS A 107 19.31 37.04 1.14
CA LYS A 107 19.61 35.60 1.00
C LYS A 107 18.42 34.82 0.43
N LEU A 108 17.20 35.10 0.89
CA LEU A 108 15.97 34.46 0.40
C LEU A 108 15.74 34.74 -1.10
N LYS A 109 15.94 35.99 -1.55
CA LYS A 109 15.85 36.35 -2.98
C LYS A 109 16.89 35.64 -3.86
N ARG A 110 18.08 35.34 -3.32
CA ARG A 110 19.14 34.61 -4.06
C ARG A 110 18.88 33.11 -4.22
N HIS A 111 18.04 32.49 -3.37
CA HIS A 111 17.82 31.03 -3.34
C HIS A 111 16.39 30.61 -3.70
N GLN A 112 15.72 31.33 -4.61
CA GLN A 112 14.33 31.06 -5.01
C GLN A 112 14.10 29.65 -5.62
N ASN A 113 15.16 28.97 -6.08
CA ASN A 113 15.06 27.67 -6.74
C ASN A 113 15.45 26.47 -5.84
N GLU A 114 15.89 26.69 -4.59
CA GLU A 114 16.39 25.63 -3.69
C GLU A 114 15.50 25.43 -2.46
N SER A 115 14.57 24.48 -2.52
CA SER A 115 13.53 24.31 -1.48
C SER A 115 14.05 24.00 -0.07
N SER A 116 15.25 23.42 0.08
CA SER A 116 15.81 23.09 1.40
C SER A 116 16.43 24.31 2.10
N GLU A 117 17.14 25.15 1.34
CA GLU A 117 17.81 26.33 1.85
C GLU A 117 16.79 27.45 2.13
N GLN A 118 15.80 27.59 1.25
CA GLN A 118 14.64 28.47 1.42
C GLN A 118 13.87 28.16 2.72
N LYS A 119 13.61 26.88 3.03
CA LYS A 119 12.94 26.47 4.29
C LYS A 119 13.71 26.88 5.55
N LYS A 120 15.04 26.75 5.55
CA LYS A 120 15.88 27.23 6.67
C LYS A 120 15.80 28.75 6.80
N LEU A 121 15.92 29.48 5.69
CA LEU A 121 15.92 30.94 5.66
C LEU A 121 14.58 31.55 6.13
N VAL A 122 13.44 30.93 5.82
CA VAL A 122 12.14 31.41 6.35
C VAL A 122 11.96 31.07 7.84
N LYS A 123 12.40 29.89 8.29
CA LYS A 123 12.40 29.59 9.72
C LYS A 123 13.26 30.61 10.50
N MET A 124 14.40 31.01 9.94
CA MET A 124 15.18 32.13 10.48
C MET A 124 14.41 33.45 10.45
N LEU A 125 13.75 33.81 9.34
CA LEU A 125 12.98 35.04 9.19
C LEU A 125 11.89 35.19 10.28
N SER A 126 11.08 34.16 10.49
CA SER A 126 10.01 34.14 11.51
C SER A 126 10.56 34.20 12.94
N SER A 127 11.61 33.41 13.25
CA SER A 127 12.29 33.45 14.56
C SER A 127 13.00 34.79 14.86
N SER A 128 13.28 35.60 13.84
CA SER A 128 13.98 36.89 13.93
C SER A 128 13.05 38.10 14.05
N SER A 129 11.74 37.90 14.11
CA SER A 129 10.74 38.95 14.38
C SER A 129 10.45 39.05 15.88
N LEU A 130 10.19 40.24 16.42
CA LEU A 130 9.69 40.44 17.79
C LEU A 130 8.75 41.65 17.83
N GLY A 131 7.67 41.55 18.59
CA GLY A 131 6.61 42.55 18.67
C GLY A 131 5.76 42.39 19.93
N LEU A 132 4.88 43.34 20.18
CA LEU A 132 4.08 43.46 21.42
C LEU A 132 3.17 42.24 21.64
N GLU A 133 2.68 41.63 20.57
CA GLU A 133 1.89 40.40 20.58
C GLU A 133 2.57 39.24 21.29
N HIS A 134 3.91 39.14 21.22
CA HIS A 134 4.66 38.09 21.91
C HIS A 134 4.63 38.24 23.44
N PHE A 135 4.56 39.47 23.96
CA PHE A 135 4.42 39.76 25.39
C PHE A 135 2.99 39.53 25.87
N VAL A 136 1.98 39.92 25.06
CA VAL A 136 0.57 39.70 25.40
C VAL A 136 0.21 38.21 25.37
N ARG A 137 0.74 37.42 24.42
CA ARG A 137 0.59 35.96 24.39
C ARG A 137 1.23 35.30 25.62
N GLU A 138 2.39 35.78 26.04
CA GLU A 138 3.08 35.31 27.25
C GLU A 138 2.23 35.54 28.51
N ILE A 139 1.66 36.74 28.65
CA ILE A 139 0.70 37.07 29.73
C ILE A 139 -0.49 36.12 29.72
N GLY A 140 -1.05 35.82 28.54
CA GLY A 140 -2.15 34.87 28.40
C GLY A 140 -1.78 33.46 28.88
N GLN A 141 -0.58 32.98 28.55
CA GLN A 141 -0.08 31.67 29.04
C GLN A 141 0.20 31.67 30.55
N VAL A 142 0.72 32.77 31.11
CA VAL A 142 0.87 32.93 32.57
C VAL A 142 -0.52 32.89 33.25
N TYR A 143 -1.51 33.59 32.71
CA TYR A 143 -2.87 33.59 33.25
C TYR A 143 -3.51 32.19 33.23
N GLU A 144 -3.47 31.51 32.08
CA GLU A 144 -3.96 30.14 31.92
C GLU A 144 -3.20 29.11 32.79
N ALA A 145 -1.90 29.32 33.01
CA ALA A 145 -1.09 28.41 33.83
C ALA A 145 -1.35 28.60 35.34
N PHE A 146 -1.27 29.83 35.87
CA PHE A 146 -1.31 30.05 37.32
C PHE A 146 -2.71 30.28 37.88
N VAL A 147 -3.56 31.07 37.17
CA VAL A 147 -4.88 31.49 37.69
C VAL A 147 -5.93 30.40 37.45
N VAL A 148 -5.97 29.85 36.23
CA VAL A 148 -6.97 28.82 35.86
C VAL A 148 -6.66 27.46 36.51
N SER A 149 -5.38 27.14 36.74
CA SER A 149 -4.97 25.86 37.37
C SER A 149 -4.99 25.87 38.91
N GLY A 150 -5.47 26.95 39.55
CA GLY A 150 -5.80 26.96 40.98
C GLY A 150 -4.63 27.07 41.96
N SER A 151 -3.50 27.65 41.56
CA SER A 151 -2.35 27.87 42.45
C SER A 151 -2.52 29.14 43.31
N LYS A 152 -2.16 29.07 44.60
CA LYS A 152 -2.19 30.23 45.51
C LYS A 152 -0.98 31.14 45.28
N PHE A 153 -1.06 32.07 44.33
CA PHE A 153 -0.09 33.18 44.21
C PHE A 153 -0.73 34.47 43.66
N ASN A 154 -0.27 35.61 44.20
CA ASN A 154 -0.56 37.02 43.90
C ASN A 154 -1.94 37.41 43.31
N SER A 155 -2.68 38.22 44.08
CA SER A 155 -3.90 38.92 43.68
C SER A 155 -3.76 39.75 42.40
N ASP A 156 -2.56 40.25 42.10
CA ASP A 156 -2.32 41.11 40.92
C ASP A 156 -2.46 40.36 39.58
N LEU A 157 -2.19 39.04 39.52
CA LEU A 157 -2.35 38.26 38.28
C LEU A 157 -3.82 38.13 37.86
N SER A 158 -4.77 38.27 38.79
CA SER A 158 -6.21 38.31 38.47
C SER A 158 -6.61 39.54 37.64
N ARG A 159 -5.79 40.60 37.64
CA ARG A 159 -6.04 41.86 36.92
C ARG A 159 -5.59 41.82 35.45
N LEU A 160 -4.92 40.75 35.00
CA LEU A 160 -4.37 40.65 33.64
C LEU A 160 -5.45 40.68 32.53
N PRO A 161 -6.60 39.98 32.62
CA PRO A 161 -7.65 40.09 31.59
C PRO A 161 -8.26 41.49 31.53
N LYS A 162 -8.39 42.17 32.68
CA LYS A 162 -8.87 43.56 32.76
C LYS A 162 -7.92 44.53 32.04
N MET A 163 -6.62 44.27 32.14
CA MET A 163 -5.57 45.05 31.51
C MET A 163 -5.51 44.82 29.99
N ALA A 164 -5.69 43.57 29.52
CA ALA A 164 -5.83 43.28 28.09
C ALA A 164 -7.17 43.81 27.50
N ALA A 165 -8.24 43.85 28.29
CA ALA A 165 -9.49 44.50 27.92
C ALA A 165 -9.36 46.03 27.79
N GLU A 166 -8.54 46.67 28.63
CA GLU A 166 -8.16 48.09 28.48
C GLU A 166 -7.41 48.31 27.17
N MET A 167 -6.40 47.49 26.86
CA MET A 167 -5.69 47.54 25.58
C MET A 167 -6.64 47.42 24.37
N LEU A 168 -7.58 46.47 24.40
CA LEU A 168 -8.53 46.25 23.30
C LEU A 168 -9.49 47.44 23.11
N LEU A 169 -9.94 48.06 24.21
CA LEU A 169 -10.79 49.26 24.20
C LEU A 169 -10.03 50.53 23.77
N ASP A 170 -8.73 50.60 24.07
CA ASP A 170 -7.83 51.68 23.63
C ASP A 170 -7.27 51.47 22.21
N GLY A 171 -7.72 50.43 21.49
CA GLY A 171 -7.41 50.22 20.08
C GLY A 171 -6.11 49.45 19.79
N PHE A 172 -5.56 48.72 20.75
CA PHE A 172 -4.49 47.75 20.47
C PHE A 172 -5.09 46.42 20.01
N PRO A 173 -4.52 45.77 18.99
CA PRO A 173 -4.96 44.44 18.57
C PRO A 173 -4.60 43.38 19.64
N VAL A 174 -5.53 42.48 19.92
CA VAL A 174 -5.37 41.35 20.85
C VAL A 174 -5.53 40.04 20.09
N GLU A 175 -4.65 39.06 20.35
CA GLU A 175 -4.69 37.75 19.70
C GLU A 175 -5.87 36.90 20.22
N ILE A 176 -6.64 36.32 19.30
CA ILE A 176 -7.65 35.29 19.56
C ILE A 176 -7.04 33.90 19.35
N ILE A 177 -6.45 33.67 18.17
CA ILE A 177 -5.89 32.37 17.76
C ILE A 177 -4.38 32.53 17.67
N ASP A 178 -3.60 31.71 18.36
CA ASP A 178 -2.15 31.63 18.14
C ASP A 178 -1.85 30.75 16.91
N GLY A 179 -1.32 31.36 15.85
CA GLY A 179 -1.00 30.68 14.59
C GLY A 179 0.12 29.65 14.70
N ASN A 180 0.97 29.72 15.73
CA ASN A 180 2.06 28.75 15.91
C ASN A 180 1.53 27.37 16.35
N VAL A 181 0.31 27.32 16.87
CA VAL A 181 -0.34 26.09 17.37
C VAL A 181 -1.76 25.88 16.82
N SER A 182 -2.36 26.87 16.14
CA SER A 182 -3.77 26.91 15.73
C SER A 182 -4.72 26.60 16.89
N ASN A 183 -4.64 27.40 17.96
CA ASN A 183 -5.47 27.21 19.14
C ASN A 183 -5.88 28.54 19.77
N ILE A 184 -7.07 28.57 20.38
CA ILE A 184 -7.55 29.68 21.21
C ILE A 184 -7.30 29.32 22.68
N PRO A 185 -6.59 30.17 23.46
CA PRO A 185 -6.62 30.11 24.91
C PRO A 185 -7.99 30.63 25.39
N LEU A 186 -8.98 29.73 25.42
CA LEU A 186 -10.38 30.10 25.58
C LEU A 186 -10.65 30.87 26.88
N THR A 187 -10.07 30.44 28.01
CA THR A 187 -10.28 31.12 29.30
C THR A 187 -9.75 32.56 29.27
N TRP A 188 -8.57 32.76 28.70
CA TRP A 188 -7.95 34.08 28.53
C TRP A 188 -8.81 35.01 27.66
N VAL A 189 -9.20 34.56 26.47
CA VAL A 189 -9.97 35.40 25.52
C VAL A 189 -11.39 35.66 26.03
N SER A 190 -12.08 34.64 26.57
CA SER A 190 -13.40 34.81 27.18
C SER A 190 -13.37 35.78 28.36
N ASN A 191 -12.34 35.72 29.22
CA ASN A 191 -12.23 36.63 30.36
C ASN A 191 -11.87 38.06 29.96
N ILE A 192 -11.09 38.27 28.89
CA ILE A 192 -10.89 39.61 28.30
C ILE A 192 -12.23 40.18 27.85
N LEU A 193 -13.02 39.41 27.10
CA LEU A 193 -14.31 39.86 26.58
C LEU A 193 -15.33 40.12 27.72
N GLN A 194 -15.32 39.32 28.78
CA GLN A 194 -16.09 39.61 30.00
C GLN A 194 -15.66 40.91 30.69
N GLU A 195 -14.35 41.21 30.77
CA GLU A 195 -13.87 42.48 31.32
C GLU A 195 -14.20 43.68 30.42
N VAL A 196 -14.21 43.51 29.08
CA VAL A 196 -14.77 44.50 28.15
C VAL A 196 -16.23 44.77 28.49
N LYS A 197 -17.07 43.73 28.59
CA LYS A 197 -18.49 43.85 28.96
C LYS A 197 -18.71 44.57 30.29
N LYS A 198 -17.88 44.30 31.32
CA LYS A 198 -17.93 44.99 32.62
C LYS A 198 -17.55 46.47 32.53
N LYS A 199 -16.68 46.84 31.58
CA LYS A 199 -16.25 48.22 31.30
C LYS A 199 -17.20 48.97 30.36
N THR A 200 -18.02 48.25 29.59
CA THR A 200 -19.07 48.81 28.73
C THR A 200 -20.44 48.65 29.41
N GLN A 201 -21.44 48.13 28.71
CA GLN A 201 -22.78 47.87 29.23
C GLN A 201 -23.10 46.38 29.10
N SER A 202 -23.96 45.84 29.98
CA SER A 202 -24.37 44.43 29.92
C SER A 202 -25.06 44.06 28.61
N THR A 203 -25.68 45.04 27.94
CA THR A 203 -26.35 44.92 26.64
C THR A 203 -25.45 45.23 25.43
N THR A 204 -24.14 45.45 25.61
CA THR A 204 -23.23 45.81 24.51
C THR A 204 -23.29 44.78 23.37
N ARG A 205 -23.57 45.27 22.17
CA ARG A 205 -23.65 44.47 20.93
C ARG A 205 -22.46 44.73 20.03
N ILE A 206 -21.96 43.65 19.41
CA ILE A 206 -20.83 43.68 18.49
C ILE A 206 -21.25 43.14 17.13
N PHE A 207 -20.75 43.78 16.06
CA PHE A 207 -20.84 43.26 14.70
C PHE A 207 -19.46 42.78 14.28
N VAL A 208 -19.33 41.54 13.79
CA VAL A 208 -18.04 40.89 13.55
C VAL A 208 -17.68 40.91 12.07
N LEU A 209 -16.58 41.57 11.75
CA LEU A 209 -16.02 41.69 10.40
C LEU A 209 -14.63 41.03 10.36
N SER A 210 -14.46 39.97 9.57
CA SER A 210 -13.16 39.33 9.36
C SER A 210 -12.62 39.48 7.94
N VAL A 211 -11.33 39.22 7.76
CA VAL A 211 -10.70 39.04 6.45
C VAL A 211 -10.11 37.63 6.34
N LEU A 212 -10.08 37.05 5.15
CA LEU A 212 -9.37 35.81 4.83
C LEU A 212 -8.66 35.96 3.47
N GLY A 213 -7.69 35.09 3.18
CA GLY A 213 -6.96 35.11 1.90
C GLY A 213 -5.50 34.68 2.04
N VAL A 214 -4.83 34.50 0.91
CA VAL A 214 -3.43 34.03 0.85
C VAL A 214 -2.46 34.98 1.59
N GLN A 215 -1.30 34.46 1.95
CA GLN A 215 -0.22 35.24 2.58
C GLN A 215 0.21 36.42 1.69
N SER A 216 0.54 37.56 2.32
CA SER A 216 1.04 38.77 1.66
C SER A 216 0.09 39.48 0.67
N THR A 217 -1.19 39.07 0.56
CA THR A 217 -2.19 39.72 -0.32
C THR A 217 -2.80 41.03 0.25
N GLY A 218 -2.08 41.78 1.10
CA GLY A 218 -2.57 43.09 1.59
C GLY A 218 -3.80 43.08 2.51
N LYS A 219 -4.09 41.98 3.22
CA LYS A 219 -5.27 41.85 4.13
C LYS A 219 -5.29 42.88 5.27
N SER A 220 -4.27 42.86 6.12
CA SER A 220 -4.12 43.78 7.25
C SER A 220 -4.02 45.24 6.79
N THR A 221 -3.41 45.47 5.62
CA THR A 221 -3.35 46.78 4.96
C THR A 221 -4.74 47.30 4.61
N LEU A 222 -5.59 46.48 3.99
CA LEU A 222 -6.97 46.83 3.67
C LEU A 222 -7.77 47.18 4.94
N LEU A 223 -7.70 46.35 5.99
CA LEU A 223 -8.39 46.60 7.25
C LEU A 223 -7.91 47.90 7.93
N ASN A 224 -6.60 48.15 7.93
CA ASN A 224 -6.01 49.39 8.44
C ASN A 224 -6.52 50.61 7.65
N THR A 225 -6.58 50.55 6.31
CA THR A 225 -7.11 51.64 5.47
C THR A 225 -8.61 51.85 5.67
N LEU A 226 -9.41 50.79 5.82
CA LEU A 226 -10.86 50.89 6.01
C LEU A 226 -11.24 51.57 7.33
N PHE A 227 -10.59 51.22 8.45
CA PHE A 227 -11.03 51.63 9.79
C PHE A 227 -9.99 52.39 10.63
N GLY A 228 -8.80 52.67 10.08
CA GLY A 228 -7.71 53.34 10.83
C GLY A 228 -7.05 52.44 11.87
N LEU A 229 -7.01 51.14 11.61
CA LEU A 229 -6.57 50.11 12.56
C LEU A 229 -5.04 50.01 12.64
N GLN A 230 -4.56 49.27 13.66
CA GLN A 230 -3.15 49.14 13.96
C GLN A 230 -2.60 47.71 13.80
N PHE A 231 -3.21 46.88 12.93
CA PHE A 231 -2.68 45.56 12.62
C PHE A 231 -1.30 45.64 11.98
N ALA A 232 -0.45 44.64 12.25
CA ALA A 232 0.93 44.64 11.78
C ALA A 232 1.00 44.52 10.26
N VAL A 233 1.74 45.43 9.60
CA VAL A 233 1.96 45.42 8.15
C VAL A 233 3.46 45.40 7.83
N GLY A 234 3.97 44.31 7.25
CA GLY A 234 5.37 44.24 6.83
C GLY A 234 5.81 42.89 6.26
N ALA A 235 6.66 42.92 5.22
CA ALA A 235 7.21 41.71 4.60
C ALA A 235 8.05 40.90 5.60
N GLY A 236 7.71 39.63 5.84
CA GLY A 236 8.36 38.81 6.88
C GLY A 236 7.80 39.02 8.29
N ARG A 237 6.76 39.83 8.44
CA ARG A 237 5.81 39.81 9.55
C ARG A 237 4.43 39.55 9.00
N CYS A 238 4.24 38.35 8.46
CA CYS A 238 2.89 37.89 8.18
C CYS A 238 2.19 37.72 9.53
N THR A 239 0.94 38.16 9.63
CA THR A 239 0.06 37.79 10.73
C THR A 239 0.11 36.26 10.88
N CYS A 240 0.52 35.76 12.04
CA CYS A 240 0.46 34.34 12.38
C CYS A 240 -0.62 34.19 13.45
N GLY A 241 -1.72 33.49 13.15
CA GLY A 241 -2.91 33.44 13.99
C GLY A 241 -4.01 34.41 13.57
N ALA A 242 -4.84 34.84 14.52
CA ALA A 242 -5.91 35.81 14.28
C ALA A 242 -6.01 36.83 15.42
N PHE A 243 -6.18 38.10 15.06
CA PHE A 243 -6.14 39.24 15.96
C PHE A 243 -7.42 40.06 15.86
N MET A 244 -7.98 40.47 17.00
CA MET A 244 -9.13 41.35 17.06
C MET A 244 -8.78 42.76 17.48
N GLN A 245 -9.52 43.74 16.94
CA GLN A 245 -9.52 45.13 17.39
C GLN A 245 -10.97 45.66 17.40
N LEU A 246 -11.34 46.44 18.42
CA LEU A 246 -12.67 47.05 18.51
C LEU A 246 -12.68 48.43 17.84
N VAL A 247 -13.64 48.65 16.95
CA VAL A 247 -14.01 49.98 16.42
C VAL A 247 -15.28 50.43 17.15
N ARG A 248 -15.17 51.47 17.96
CA ARG A 248 -16.31 52.07 18.66
C ARG A 248 -17.23 52.80 17.68
N ILE A 249 -18.53 52.55 17.79
CA ILE A 249 -19.58 53.32 17.11
C ILE A 249 -20.09 54.37 18.11
N ASP A 250 -20.34 55.60 17.66
CA ASP A 250 -20.79 56.70 18.53
C ASP A 250 -22.03 57.41 17.99
N GLY A 251 -22.77 58.06 18.89
CA GLY A 251 -23.96 58.85 18.57
C GLY A 251 -25.07 58.04 17.86
N ASN A 252 -25.74 58.68 16.92
CA ASN A 252 -26.92 58.13 16.22
C ASN A 252 -26.59 56.86 15.40
N LEU A 253 -25.33 56.68 14.96
CA LEU A 253 -24.90 55.50 14.22
C LEU A 253 -25.09 54.20 15.03
N LYS A 254 -24.97 54.24 16.36
CA LYS A 254 -25.29 53.07 17.22
C LYS A 254 -26.72 52.60 17.01
N GLN A 255 -27.66 53.55 16.96
CA GLN A 255 -29.06 53.24 16.73
C GLN A 255 -29.29 52.77 15.30
N GLU A 256 -28.70 53.43 14.29
CA GLU A 256 -28.83 53.03 12.89
C GLU A 256 -28.35 51.59 12.62
N LEU A 257 -27.15 51.24 13.12
CA LEU A 257 -26.48 49.96 12.86
C LEU A 257 -26.90 48.86 13.83
N GLY A 258 -27.41 49.20 15.01
CA GLY A 258 -27.87 48.23 16.01
C GLY A 258 -26.76 47.55 16.81
N CYS A 259 -25.52 48.03 16.70
CA CYS A 259 -24.35 47.61 17.47
C CYS A 259 -23.61 48.79 18.11
N ASP A 260 -22.86 48.51 19.18
CA ASP A 260 -22.01 49.47 19.88
C ASP A 260 -20.58 49.51 19.33
N TYR A 261 -20.11 48.37 18.82
CA TYR A 261 -18.78 48.19 18.26
C TYR A 261 -18.82 47.33 17.00
N ILE A 262 -17.88 47.56 16.09
CA ILE A 262 -17.47 46.58 15.08
C ILE A 262 -16.22 45.88 15.61
N LEU A 263 -16.30 44.57 15.80
CA LEU A 263 -15.15 43.72 16.12
C LEU A 263 -14.48 43.33 14.80
N VAL A 264 -13.31 43.89 14.50
CA VAL A 264 -12.57 43.57 13.29
C VAL A 264 -11.54 42.49 13.59
N ILE A 265 -11.51 41.42 12.79
CA ILE A 265 -10.59 40.29 12.94
C ILE A 265 -9.64 40.20 11.71
N ASP A 266 -8.35 40.47 11.92
CA ASP A 266 -7.29 40.19 10.94
C ASP A 266 -6.79 38.75 11.11
N THR A 267 -6.43 38.07 10.02
CA THR A 267 -6.00 36.67 10.05
C THR A 267 -4.70 36.41 9.31
N GLU A 268 -4.11 35.28 9.66
CA GLU A 268 -3.03 34.65 8.92
C GLU A 268 -3.34 34.45 7.43
N GLY A 269 -2.26 34.41 6.66
CA GLY A 269 -2.26 34.06 5.26
C GLY A 269 -2.36 32.57 5.01
N LEU A 270 -3.50 32.13 4.49
CA LEU A 270 -3.68 30.77 4.01
C LEU A 270 -2.57 30.40 3.01
N ARG A 271 -2.13 29.14 3.02
CA ARG A 271 -1.20 28.57 2.04
C ARG A 271 0.15 29.28 1.86
N ALA A 272 0.67 29.92 2.92
CA ALA A 272 2.05 30.45 2.95
C ALA A 272 3.06 29.47 2.28
N PRO A 273 3.76 29.87 1.19
CA PRO A 273 4.60 28.96 0.38
C PRO A 273 5.73 28.28 1.15
N GLU A 274 6.11 28.94 2.22
CA GLU A 274 7.27 28.68 3.07
C GLU A 274 7.11 27.43 3.95
N LEU A 275 5.86 26.95 4.09
CA LEU A 275 5.45 25.81 4.89
C LEU A 275 4.97 24.62 4.03
N ILE A 276 5.17 24.69 2.69
CA ILE A 276 4.82 23.60 1.78
C ILE A 276 5.70 22.37 2.06
N GLY A 277 5.04 21.27 2.45
CA GLY A 277 5.69 20.00 2.81
C GLY A 277 5.91 19.76 4.31
N ILE A 278 5.20 20.49 5.19
CA ILE A 278 5.02 20.10 6.59
C ILE A 278 3.66 19.38 6.71
N ALA A 279 3.63 18.22 7.38
CA ALA A 279 2.38 17.50 7.64
C ALA A 279 1.40 18.37 8.45
N ASN A 280 0.09 18.17 8.23
CA ASN A 280 -1.02 18.82 8.92
C ASN A 280 -1.25 20.33 8.64
N LYS A 281 -0.51 20.98 7.72
CA LYS A 281 -0.81 22.41 7.41
C LYS A 281 -2.18 22.63 6.74
N TYR A 282 -2.63 21.73 5.88
CA TYR A 282 -3.97 21.87 5.29
C TYR A 282 -5.10 21.77 6.33
N GLU A 283 -4.89 21.00 7.41
CA GLU A 283 -5.78 20.97 8.58
C GLU A 283 -5.77 22.33 9.30
N HIS A 284 -4.59 22.94 9.53
CA HIS A 284 -4.46 24.30 10.09
C HIS A 284 -5.18 25.39 9.27
N ASP A 285 -4.95 25.46 7.94
CA ASP A 285 -5.58 26.45 7.07
C ASP A 285 -7.13 26.29 7.05
N ASN A 286 -7.61 25.04 7.09
CA ASN A 286 -9.04 24.71 7.15
C ASN A 286 -9.68 25.04 8.51
N GLU A 287 -9.00 24.72 9.62
CA GLU A 287 -9.44 25.04 10.98
C GLU A 287 -9.64 26.56 11.16
N ILE A 288 -8.63 27.36 10.76
CA ILE A 288 -8.70 28.82 10.86
C ILE A 288 -9.82 29.36 9.97
N ALA A 289 -9.92 28.95 8.70
CA ALA A 289 -10.95 29.45 7.80
C ALA A 289 -12.37 29.11 8.29
N THR A 290 -12.60 27.87 8.74
CA THR A 290 -13.90 27.41 9.25
C THR A 290 -14.31 28.18 10.51
N LEU A 291 -13.39 28.34 11.46
CA LEU A 291 -13.62 29.07 12.70
C LEU A 291 -13.87 30.56 12.46
N ILE A 292 -13.06 31.21 11.62
CA ILE A 292 -13.20 32.64 11.32
C ILE A 292 -14.49 32.93 10.54
N ILE A 293 -14.86 32.11 9.56
CA ILE A 293 -16.12 32.27 8.82
C ILE A 293 -17.33 32.05 9.75
N GLY A 294 -17.25 31.11 10.69
CA GLY A 294 -18.32 30.86 11.66
C GLY A 294 -18.50 31.93 12.75
N LEU A 295 -17.40 32.60 13.13
CA LEU A 295 -17.40 33.69 14.11
C LEU A 295 -17.92 35.02 13.54
N SER A 296 -17.99 35.17 12.22
CA SER A 296 -18.20 36.45 11.55
C SER A 296 -19.60 36.67 11.02
N ASP A 297 -20.09 37.91 11.13
CA ASP A 297 -21.27 38.38 10.42
C ASP A 297 -20.93 38.62 8.93
N VAL A 298 -19.74 39.18 8.68
CA VAL A 298 -19.16 39.37 7.34
C VAL A 298 -17.70 38.90 7.30
N THR A 299 -17.34 38.17 6.25
CA THR A 299 -15.95 37.86 5.92
C THR A 299 -15.56 38.41 4.55
N LEU A 300 -14.46 39.16 4.51
CA LEU A 300 -13.83 39.68 3.30
C LEU A 300 -12.81 38.64 2.79
N VAL A 301 -13.15 37.91 1.73
CA VAL A 301 -12.25 36.94 1.10
C VAL A 301 -11.41 37.66 0.05
N ASN A 302 -10.14 37.86 0.37
CA ASN A 302 -9.21 38.66 -0.39
C ASN A 302 -8.39 37.77 -1.34
N VAL A 303 -8.55 38.01 -2.65
CA VAL A 303 -8.06 37.17 -3.75
C VAL A 303 -7.07 37.97 -4.60
N SER A 304 -5.94 37.35 -4.96
CA SER A 304 -4.98 37.93 -5.91
C SER A 304 -5.52 37.84 -7.35
N SER A 305 -5.38 38.90 -8.14
CA SER A 305 -5.82 38.94 -9.54
C SER A 305 -4.93 38.13 -10.50
N GLU A 306 -3.66 37.90 -10.15
CA GLU A 306 -2.62 37.44 -11.07
C GLU A 306 -2.45 35.90 -11.11
N SER A 307 -2.98 35.16 -10.12
CA SER A 307 -2.70 33.73 -9.93
C SER A 307 -4.00 32.89 -9.89
N THR A 308 -4.25 32.13 -10.96
CA THR A 308 -5.44 31.27 -11.08
C THR A 308 -5.43 30.10 -10.10
N ALA A 309 -4.25 29.56 -9.78
CA ALA A 309 -4.09 28.47 -8.82
C ALA A 309 -4.40 28.92 -7.39
N GLU A 310 -3.82 30.04 -6.93
CA GLU A 310 -4.11 30.61 -5.61
C GLU A 310 -5.60 30.91 -5.42
N MET A 311 -6.25 31.41 -6.47
CA MET A 311 -7.70 31.62 -6.46
C MET A 311 -8.46 30.30 -6.22
N GLN A 312 -8.24 29.26 -7.02
CA GLN A 312 -8.92 27.96 -6.83
C GLN A 312 -8.71 27.39 -5.42
N ASP A 313 -7.47 27.46 -4.93
CA ASP A 313 -7.11 26.92 -3.63
C ASP A 313 -7.75 27.68 -2.44
N ILE A 314 -7.85 29.02 -2.48
CA ILE A 314 -8.61 29.78 -1.45
C ILE A 314 -10.09 29.44 -1.54
N LEU A 315 -10.66 29.45 -2.77
CA LEU A 315 -12.09 29.23 -2.98
C LEU A 315 -12.52 27.87 -2.42
N GLN A 316 -11.71 26.81 -2.56
CA GLN A 316 -12.01 25.50 -2.00
C GLN A 316 -12.12 25.53 -0.46
N ILE A 317 -11.15 26.15 0.22
CA ILE A 317 -11.16 26.27 1.69
C ILE A 317 -12.41 27.04 2.16
N VAL A 318 -12.72 28.16 1.51
CA VAL A 318 -13.89 29.00 1.83
C VAL A 318 -15.21 28.25 1.59
N VAL A 319 -15.36 27.55 0.46
CA VAL A 319 -16.58 26.83 0.12
C VAL A 319 -16.85 25.66 1.08
N HIS A 320 -15.81 24.91 1.49
CA HIS A 320 -15.95 23.88 2.53
C HIS A 320 -16.43 24.48 3.87
N ALA A 321 -15.79 25.56 4.32
CA ALA A 321 -16.19 26.26 5.54
C ALA A 321 -17.66 26.74 5.47
N LEU A 322 -18.11 27.24 4.31
CA LEU A 322 -19.48 27.68 4.09
C LEU A 322 -20.50 26.53 4.11
N ILE A 323 -20.18 25.38 3.51
CA ILE A 323 -21.03 24.18 3.59
C ILE A 323 -21.23 23.77 5.05
N ARG A 324 -20.14 23.66 5.83
CA ARG A 324 -20.21 23.31 7.26
C ARG A 324 -20.98 24.35 8.07
N MET A 325 -20.77 25.64 7.81
CA MET A 325 -21.53 26.70 8.47
C MET A 325 -23.03 26.60 8.17
N LYS A 326 -23.41 26.25 6.94
CA LYS A 326 -24.82 26.07 6.58
C LYS A 326 -25.46 24.90 7.33
N GLU A 327 -24.76 23.79 7.49
CA GLU A 327 -25.25 22.61 8.24
C GLU A 327 -25.49 22.92 9.72
N VAL A 328 -24.64 23.75 10.36
CA VAL A 328 -24.88 24.26 11.73
C VAL A 328 -25.84 25.46 11.78
N GLY A 329 -26.57 25.73 10.70
CA GLY A 329 -27.60 26.78 10.61
C GLY A 329 -27.06 28.22 10.52
N LYS A 330 -25.74 28.41 10.40
CA LYS A 330 -25.11 29.72 10.25
C LYS A 330 -25.14 30.16 8.78
N ARG A 331 -25.29 31.47 8.56
CA ARG A 331 -25.33 32.10 7.24
C ARG A 331 -24.42 33.33 7.21
N PRO A 332 -23.09 33.14 7.31
CA PRO A 332 -22.13 34.24 7.24
C PRO A 332 -22.22 34.91 5.86
N THR A 333 -21.97 36.22 5.79
CA THR A 333 -21.95 36.95 4.52
C THR A 333 -20.54 37.06 3.97
N ILE A 334 -20.33 36.73 2.69
CA ILE A 334 -19.02 36.83 2.05
C ILE A 334 -18.97 38.01 1.07
N TYR A 335 -17.87 38.76 1.09
CA TYR A 335 -17.44 39.64 0.00
C TYR A 335 -16.16 39.08 -0.62
N PHE A 336 -16.08 39.01 -1.95
CA PHE A 336 -14.84 38.66 -2.64
C PHE A 336 -14.15 39.94 -3.12
N ILE A 337 -12.94 40.17 -2.60
CA ILE A 337 -12.13 41.37 -2.92
C ILE A 337 -10.94 40.93 -3.75
N HIS A 338 -10.96 41.27 -5.04
CA HIS A 338 -9.85 41.05 -5.96
C HIS A 338 -8.89 42.24 -5.88
N GLN A 339 -7.71 42.06 -5.30
CA GLN A 339 -6.67 43.11 -5.24
C GLN A 339 -5.76 43.10 -6.47
N ASN A 340 -5.01 44.19 -6.65
CA ASN A 340 -4.06 44.42 -7.75
C ASN A 340 -4.72 44.31 -9.14
N VAL A 341 -5.88 44.94 -9.32
CA VAL A 341 -6.52 45.08 -10.63
C VAL A 341 -5.99 46.35 -11.30
N SER A 342 -5.61 46.30 -12.58
CA SER A 342 -5.14 47.51 -13.27
C SER A 342 -6.28 48.52 -13.45
N ASP A 343 -6.03 49.80 -13.12
CA ASP A 343 -7.02 50.88 -13.05
C ASP A 343 -7.92 50.99 -14.29
N ILE A 344 -7.34 50.80 -15.48
CA ILE A 344 -8.03 50.85 -16.77
C ILE A 344 -9.12 49.75 -16.86
N SER A 345 -8.90 48.60 -16.22
CA SER A 345 -9.76 47.42 -16.38
C SER A 345 -10.84 47.26 -15.31
N VAL A 346 -10.87 48.11 -14.29
CA VAL A 346 -11.86 48.03 -13.19
C VAL A 346 -13.29 48.30 -13.69
N ARG A 347 -13.46 49.17 -14.70
CA ARG A 347 -14.79 49.52 -15.24
C ARG A 347 -15.35 48.50 -16.24
N ASP A 348 -14.48 47.78 -16.94
CA ASP A 348 -14.88 46.87 -18.04
C ASP A 348 -15.03 45.39 -17.60
N LYS A 349 -14.50 45.02 -16.42
CA LYS A 349 -14.45 43.61 -15.97
C LYS A 349 -15.63 43.12 -15.14
N ASP A 350 -16.54 44.00 -14.71
CA ASP A 350 -17.55 43.65 -13.69
C ASP A 350 -18.45 42.47 -14.09
N LEU A 351 -18.90 42.37 -15.35
CA LEU A 351 -19.79 41.27 -15.77
C LEU A 351 -19.05 39.97 -16.13
N LEU A 352 -17.97 40.08 -16.93
CA LEU A 352 -17.19 38.91 -17.38
C LEU A 352 -16.41 38.25 -16.24
N GLY A 353 -15.82 39.05 -15.34
CA GLY A 353 -15.10 38.55 -14.17
C GLY A 353 -16.03 37.85 -13.18
N VAL A 354 -17.23 38.42 -12.95
CA VAL A 354 -18.28 37.82 -12.10
C VAL A 354 -18.76 36.46 -12.65
N ALA A 355 -19.01 36.36 -13.96
CA ALA A 355 -19.45 35.10 -14.56
C ALA A 355 -18.38 33.99 -14.43
N GLN A 356 -17.11 34.34 -14.62
CA GLN A 356 -15.99 33.41 -14.43
C GLN A 356 -15.81 32.99 -12.96
N LEU A 357 -15.97 33.93 -12.02
CA LEU A 357 -15.92 33.64 -10.58
C LEU A 357 -17.06 32.69 -10.17
N LEU A 358 -18.30 32.97 -10.59
CA LEU A 358 -19.45 32.09 -10.34
C LEU A 358 -19.24 30.68 -10.87
N THR A 359 -18.79 30.54 -12.12
CA THR A 359 -18.55 29.22 -12.74
C THR A 359 -17.52 28.41 -11.95
N ARG A 360 -16.48 29.08 -11.43
CA ARG A 360 -15.47 28.45 -10.56
C ARG A 360 -16.04 28.10 -9.18
N LEU A 361 -16.84 28.98 -8.58
CA LEU A 361 -17.50 28.74 -7.30
C LEU A 361 -18.46 27.54 -7.37
N ASP A 362 -19.23 27.40 -8.45
CA ASP A 362 -20.12 26.25 -8.67
C ASP A 362 -19.31 24.95 -8.82
N ALA A 363 -18.27 24.93 -9.64
CA ALA A 363 -17.40 23.75 -9.81
C ALA A 363 -16.70 23.34 -8.50
N VAL A 364 -16.20 24.31 -7.73
CA VAL A 364 -15.61 24.08 -6.41
C VAL A 364 -16.67 23.62 -5.40
N THR A 365 -17.91 24.11 -5.49
CA THR A 365 -19.02 23.67 -4.64
C THR A 365 -19.39 22.21 -4.89
N GLN A 366 -19.47 21.78 -6.15
CA GLN A 366 -19.71 20.36 -6.47
C GLN A 366 -18.58 19.46 -5.93
N ALA A 367 -17.32 19.90 -6.10
CA ALA A 367 -16.16 19.17 -5.58
C ALA A 367 -16.16 19.09 -4.05
N ALA A 368 -16.55 20.15 -3.35
CA ALA A 368 -16.64 20.20 -1.90
C ALA A 368 -17.85 19.40 -1.37
N ALA A 369 -19.01 19.51 -2.01
CA ALA A 369 -20.22 18.78 -1.67
C ALA A 369 -20.00 17.25 -1.75
N LYS A 370 -19.36 16.76 -2.83
CA LYS A 370 -18.97 15.35 -2.97
C LYS A 370 -18.00 14.87 -1.87
N GLN A 371 -17.21 15.78 -1.29
CA GLN A 371 -16.27 15.46 -0.21
C GLN A 371 -16.91 15.47 1.19
N GLU A 372 -17.98 16.25 1.38
CA GLU A 372 -18.79 16.26 2.60
C GLU A 372 -19.98 15.26 2.54
N HIS A 373 -20.09 14.45 1.48
CA HIS A 373 -21.22 13.54 1.19
C HIS A 373 -22.58 14.25 1.08
N LYS A 374 -22.60 15.38 0.36
CA LYS A 374 -23.72 16.30 0.15
C LYS A 374 -23.94 16.67 -1.32
N GLU A 375 -23.40 15.90 -2.27
CA GLU A 375 -23.52 16.14 -3.71
C GLU A 375 -24.97 16.20 -4.22
N ALA A 376 -25.91 15.51 -3.54
CA ALA A 376 -27.35 15.60 -3.83
C ALA A 376 -28.03 16.86 -3.26
N THR A 377 -27.33 17.63 -2.42
CA THR A 377 -27.87 18.82 -1.70
C THR A 377 -27.28 20.13 -2.23
N TYR A 378 -26.00 20.14 -2.64
CA TYR A 378 -25.29 21.35 -3.06
C TYR A 378 -24.67 21.15 -4.45
N LEU A 379 -25.30 21.72 -5.48
CA LEU A 379 -24.87 21.62 -6.89
C LEU A 379 -24.28 22.93 -7.42
N LYS A 380 -24.61 24.05 -6.79
CA LYS A 380 -24.14 25.42 -7.09
C LYS A 380 -23.81 26.17 -5.81
N PHE A 381 -22.98 27.20 -5.91
CA PHE A 381 -22.60 28.04 -4.77
C PHE A 381 -23.81 28.75 -4.13
N SER A 382 -24.82 29.11 -4.94
CA SER A 382 -26.12 29.60 -4.48
C SER A 382 -26.85 28.65 -3.54
N ASP A 383 -26.62 27.34 -3.69
CA ASP A 383 -27.25 26.30 -2.87
C ASP A 383 -26.60 26.25 -1.49
N VAL A 384 -25.41 26.84 -1.32
CA VAL A 384 -24.71 26.97 -0.03
C VAL A 384 -25.06 28.31 0.63
N ILE A 385 -24.84 29.42 -0.06
CA ILE A 385 -24.97 30.79 0.48
C ILE A 385 -25.81 31.69 -0.44
N GLN A 386 -26.60 32.58 0.16
CA GLN A 386 -27.25 33.68 -0.58
C GLN A 386 -26.18 34.69 -1.01
N TYR A 387 -25.73 34.57 -2.26
CA TYR A 387 -24.67 35.39 -2.83
C TYR A 387 -25.20 36.24 -4.00
N ASP A 388 -25.04 37.56 -3.91
CA ASP A 388 -25.29 38.51 -5.00
C ASP A 388 -23.93 38.96 -5.55
N PRO A 389 -23.46 38.40 -6.68
CA PRO A 389 -22.12 38.69 -7.19
C PRO A 389 -21.92 40.16 -7.56
N ALA A 390 -22.95 40.85 -8.04
CA ALA A 390 -22.86 42.25 -8.48
C ALA A 390 -22.68 43.19 -7.27
N LYS A 391 -23.20 42.83 -6.10
CA LYS A 391 -23.03 43.62 -4.86
C LYS A 391 -21.85 43.16 -4.00
N ARG A 392 -21.44 41.89 -4.09
CA ARG A 392 -20.46 41.26 -3.18
C ARG A 392 -19.10 40.96 -3.79
N THR A 393 -18.97 40.99 -5.12
CA THR A 393 -17.65 40.96 -5.79
C THR A 393 -17.13 42.38 -5.93
N LYS A 394 -15.86 42.60 -5.60
CA LYS A 394 -15.25 43.93 -5.48
C LYS A 394 -13.82 43.92 -6.04
N TYR A 395 -13.54 44.75 -7.04
CA TYR A 395 -12.25 44.85 -7.72
C TYR A 395 -11.48 46.10 -7.27
N MET A 396 -10.37 45.89 -6.56
CA MET A 396 -9.56 46.95 -5.95
C MET A 396 -8.24 47.13 -6.71
N PRO A 397 -7.82 48.37 -7.00
CA PRO A 397 -6.55 48.61 -7.68
C PRO A 397 -5.33 48.33 -6.78
N SER A 398 -4.13 48.42 -7.35
CA SER A 398 -2.88 48.27 -6.61
C SER A 398 -2.64 49.45 -5.65
N LEU A 399 -2.11 49.18 -4.45
CA LEU A 399 -1.83 50.22 -3.44
C LEU A 399 -0.81 51.28 -3.91
N TRP A 400 0.12 50.91 -4.79
CA TRP A 400 1.25 51.74 -5.19
C TRP A 400 1.20 52.08 -6.69
N HIS A 401 1.34 53.35 -7.05
CA HIS A 401 1.62 53.75 -8.43
C HIS A 401 3.13 53.60 -8.71
N GLY A 402 3.54 52.36 -8.98
CA GLY A 402 4.93 51.99 -9.28
C GLY A 402 5.55 51.05 -8.25
N ILE A 403 6.88 50.96 -8.24
CA ILE A 403 7.64 50.02 -7.41
C ILE A 403 8.11 50.71 -6.11
N PRO A 404 7.73 50.23 -4.91
CA PRO A 404 8.23 50.75 -3.63
C PRO A 404 9.76 50.68 -3.51
N PRO A 405 10.43 51.56 -2.72
CA PRO A 405 9.85 52.35 -1.63
C PRO A 405 9.45 53.79 -1.98
N MET A 406 9.76 54.29 -3.19
CA MET A 406 9.50 55.70 -3.58
C MET A 406 8.20 55.88 -4.39
N ALA A 407 7.42 54.81 -4.56
CA ALA A 407 6.13 54.88 -5.24
C ALA A 407 5.08 55.64 -4.40
N ALA A 408 4.28 56.47 -5.06
CA ALA A 408 3.14 57.13 -4.41
C ALA A 408 2.02 56.13 -4.10
N VAL A 409 1.26 56.39 -3.04
CA VAL A 409 0.04 55.64 -2.72
C VAL A 409 -1.03 55.96 -3.78
N SER A 410 -1.76 54.96 -4.25
CA SER A 410 -2.85 55.12 -5.21
C SER A 410 -4.03 55.87 -4.59
N THR A 411 -4.48 56.92 -5.27
CA THR A 411 -5.74 57.61 -4.93
C THR A 411 -6.93 56.68 -5.16
N GLY A 412 -6.93 55.94 -6.28
CA GLY A 412 -7.94 54.92 -6.58
C GLY A 412 -8.06 53.83 -5.52
N TYR A 413 -6.96 53.39 -4.90
CA TYR A 413 -7.02 52.45 -3.76
C TYR A 413 -7.77 53.06 -2.56
N SER A 414 -7.55 54.35 -2.29
CA SER A 414 -8.15 55.06 -1.16
C SER A 414 -9.63 55.36 -1.39
N GLU A 415 -10.00 55.79 -2.61
CA GLU A 415 -11.38 55.95 -3.07
C GLU A 415 -12.14 54.61 -2.98
N TYR A 416 -11.52 53.51 -3.44
CA TYR A 416 -12.12 52.18 -3.39
C TYR A 416 -12.35 51.69 -1.96
N ALA A 417 -11.38 51.90 -1.06
CA ALA A 417 -11.54 51.57 0.35
C ALA A 417 -12.69 52.36 0.98
N PHE A 418 -12.85 53.64 0.63
CA PHE A 418 -13.96 54.46 1.11
C PHE A 418 -15.32 53.96 0.64
N GLU A 419 -15.48 53.63 -0.65
CA GLU A 419 -16.74 53.09 -1.17
C GLU A 419 -17.03 51.68 -0.60
N LEU A 420 -16.03 50.81 -0.45
CA LEU A 420 -16.20 49.53 0.23
C LEU A 420 -16.65 49.70 1.70
N LYS A 421 -16.08 50.66 2.43
CA LYS A 421 -16.49 50.99 3.81
C LYS A 421 -17.96 51.43 3.86
N LYS A 422 -18.37 52.30 2.92
CA LYS A 422 -19.74 52.79 2.78
C LYS A 422 -20.71 51.66 2.44
N ASP A 423 -20.36 50.75 1.53
CA ASP A 423 -21.12 49.54 1.22
C ASP A 423 -21.29 48.63 2.44
N LEU A 424 -20.23 48.41 3.21
CA LEU A 424 -20.29 47.61 4.45
C LEU A 424 -21.19 48.25 5.51
N VAL A 425 -21.07 49.56 5.73
CA VAL A 425 -21.93 50.30 6.69
C VAL A 425 -23.40 50.30 6.25
N ASN A 426 -23.67 50.48 4.96
CA ASN A 426 -25.01 50.39 4.40
C ASN A 426 -25.59 48.97 4.56
N PHE A 427 -24.80 47.94 4.29
CA PHE A 427 -25.20 46.55 4.49
C PHE A 427 -25.55 46.24 5.96
N ILE A 428 -24.76 46.73 6.92
CA ILE A 428 -25.08 46.58 8.36
C ILE A 428 -26.43 47.23 8.68
N ARG A 429 -26.68 48.45 8.17
CA ARG A 429 -27.95 49.17 8.34
C ARG A 429 -29.14 48.43 7.72
N GLU A 430 -28.96 47.77 6.58
CA GLU A 430 -29.98 46.94 5.93
C GLU A 430 -30.24 45.65 6.73
N GLN A 431 -29.18 44.92 7.11
CA GLN A 431 -29.26 43.66 7.86
C GLN A 431 -29.98 43.80 9.19
N ARG A 432 -29.89 44.96 9.85
CA ARG A 432 -30.61 45.25 11.10
C ARG A 432 -32.13 44.96 11.03
N LYS A 433 -32.73 44.96 9.84
CA LYS A 433 -34.15 44.63 9.62
C LYS A 433 -34.46 43.12 9.78
N SER A 434 -33.47 42.25 9.57
CA SER A 434 -33.60 40.79 9.56
C SER A 434 -32.72 40.07 10.59
N TYR A 435 -31.69 40.74 11.09
CA TYR A 435 -30.68 40.19 11.99
C TYR A 435 -30.27 41.22 13.04
N ILE A 436 -30.06 40.78 14.28
CA ILE A 436 -29.60 41.62 15.39
C ILE A 436 -28.15 41.21 15.73
N PRO A 437 -27.18 42.15 15.70
CA PRO A 437 -25.80 41.87 16.07
C PRO A 437 -25.67 41.26 17.48
N SER A 438 -24.75 40.31 17.61
CA SER A 438 -24.60 39.48 18.82
C SER A 438 -24.17 40.30 20.05
N THR A 439 -24.64 39.91 21.24
CA THR A 439 -24.06 40.43 22.49
C THR A 439 -22.69 39.79 22.75
N ILE A 440 -21.88 40.41 23.60
CA ILE A 440 -20.58 39.86 24.00
C ILE A 440 -20.72 38.43 24.56
N ASP A 441 -21.72 38.15 25.41
CA ASP A 441 -21.96 36.79 25.93
C ASP A 441 -22.30 35.78 24.82
N SER A 442 -23.10 36.21 23.83
CA SER A 442 -23.49 35.37 22.69
C SER A 442 -22.29 35.04 21.81
N PHE A 443 -21.38 36.01 21.65
CA PHE A 443 -20.13 35.81 20.91
C PHE A 443 -19.13 34.92 21.66
N ILE A 444 -18.95 35.10 22.97
CA ILE A 444 -18.13 34.21 23.81
C ILE A 444 -18.64 32.76 23.68
N LYS A 445 -19.94 32.56 23.88
CA LYS A 445 -20.56 31.24 23.75
C LYS A 445 -20.35 30.64 22.35
N LEU A 446 -20.57 31.44 21.29
CA LEU A 446 -20.35 31.01 19.91
C LEU A 446 -18.88 30.63 19.66
N MET A 447 -17.93 31.38 20.22
CA MET A 447 -16.50 31.11 20.13
C MET A 447 -16.13 29.82 20.84
N GLU A 448 -16.64 29.57 22.04
CA GLU A 448 -16.41 28.33 22.78
C GLU A 448 -17.04 27.12 22.06
N GLU A 449 -18.28 27.24 21.57
CA GLU A 449 -18.98 26.19 20.82
C GLU A 449 -18.27 25.87 19.48
N LEU A 450 -17.97 26.88 18.65
CA LEU A 450 -17.27 26.67 17.37
C LEU A 450 -15.83 26.22 17.56
N SER A 451 -15.10 26.76 18.54
CA SER A 451 -13.72 26.33 18.80
C SER A 451 -13.69 24.88 19.25
N ASN A 452 -14.59 24.44 20.13
CA ASN A 452 -14.69 23.04 20.52
C ASN A 452 -15.16 22.14 19.37
N ALA A 453 -16.11 22.59 18.53
CA ALA A 453 -16.55 21.86 17.34
C ALA A 453 -15.39 21.64 16.35
N VAL A 454 -14.70 22.71 15.94
CA VAL A 454 -13.52 22.66 15.04
C VAL A 454 -12.38 21.85 15.67
N LYS A 455 -12.13 21.98 16.98
CA LYS A 455 -11.17 21.12 17.69
C LYS A 455 -11.60 19.65 17.71
N SER A 456 -12.90 19.33 17.73
CA SER A 456 -13.40 17.94 17.74
C SER A 456 -13.47 17.30 16.35
N GLU A 457 -13.67 18.10 15.30
CA GLU A 457 -13.74 17.62 13.93
C GLU A 457 -12.41 17.00 13.47
N ASP A 458 -12.50 15.86 12.80
CA ASP A 458 -11.36 15.24 12.16
C ASP A 458 -11.25 15.70 10.69
N PHE A 459 -10.41 16.70 10.43
CA PHE A 459 -10.03 17.15 9.10
C PHE A 459 -9.11 16.12 8.39
N ILE A 460 -9.55 14.86 8.27
CA ILE A 460 -8.80 13.86 7.51
C ILE A 460 -8.81 14.25 6.03
N PHE A 461 -7.61 14.27 5.46
CA PHE A 461 -7.28 14.49 4.04
C PHE A 461 -7.28 15.95 3.58
N SER A 462 -6.11 16.35 3.03
CA SER A 462 -6.04 17.45 2.08
C SER A 462 -6.95 17.15 0.88
N PHE A 463 -7.76 18.13 0.49
CA PHE A 463 -8.85 18.00 -0.48
C PHE A 463 -8.45 17.61 -1.93
N ARG A 464 -7.16 17.35 -2.18
CA ARG A 464 -6.64 16.71 -3.41
C ARG A 464 -6.82 15.17 -3.45
N ASN A 465 -6.94 14.51 -2.29
CA ASN A 465 -6.83 13.05 -2.20
C ASN A 465 -8.08 12.26 -2.64
N SER A 466 -9.21 12.91 -2.92
CA SER A 466 -10.38 12.27 -3.55
C SER A 466 -10.13 12.06 -5.05
N ILE A 467 -9.93 13.15 -5.78
CA ILE A 467 -9.67 13.17 -7.23
C ILE A 467 -8.37 12.43 -7.57
N ALA A 468 -7.30 12.61 -6.78
CA ALA A 468 -6.04 11.89 -7.00
C ALA A 468 -6.18 10.36 -6.82
N ALA A 469 -7.06 9.89 -5.94
CA ALA A 469 -7.28 8.45 -5.75
C ALA A 469 -8.12 7.84 -6.89
N ASP A 470 -9.10 8.58 -7.40
CA ASP A 470 -9.94 8.18 -8.55
C ASP A 470 -9.09 8.11 -9.83
N ALA A 471 -8.29 9.15 -10.09
CA ALA A 471 -7.31 9.17 -11.18
C ALA A 471 -6.26 8.07 -11.07
N PHE A 472 -5.79 7.74 -9.85
CA PHE A 472 -4.87 6.63 -9.61
C PHE A 472 -5.53 5.27 -9.88
N ALA A 473 -6.78 5.06 -9.43
CA ALA A 473 -7.51 3.81 -9.66
C ALA A 473 -7.77 3.57 -11.16
N LYS A 474 -8.15 4.63 -11.90
CA LYS A 474 -8.32 4.60 -13.36
C LYS A 474 -7.01 4.25 -14.09
N LEU A 475 -5.89 4.87 -13.72
CA LEU A 475 -4.57 4.53 -14.26
C LEU A 475 -4.16 3.09 -13.94
N PHE A 476 -4.39 2.64 -12.70
CA PHE A 476 -4.08 1.27 -12.28
C PHE A 476 -4.85 0.23 -13.12
N SER A 477 -6.14 0.45 -13.38
CA SER A 477 -6.94 -0.43 -14.24
C SER A 477 -6.37 -0.54 -15.66
N GLN A 478 -5.89 0.58 -16.23
CA GLN A 478 -5.24 0.57 -17.55
C GLN A 478 -3.92 -0.21 -17.53
N CYS A 479 -3.09 -0.01 -16.50
CA CYS A 479 -1.86 -0.78 -16.35
C CYS A 479 -2.11 -2.28 -16.12
N SER A 480 -3.18 -2.67 -15.42
CA SER A 480 -3.55 -4.09 -15.25
C SER A 480 -3.90 -4.74 -16.59
N ASP A 481 -4.61 -4.03 -17.48
CA ASP A 481 -4.91 -4.53 -18.82
C ASP A 481 -3.66 -4.64 -19.70
N TRP A 482 -2.72 -3.67 -19.64
CA TRP A 482 -1.44 -3.78 -20.35
C TRP A 482 -0.56 -4.91 -19.81
N ILE A 483 -0.51 -5.13 -18.48
CA ILE A 483 0.21 -6.27 -17.89
C ILE A 483 -0.38 -7.60 -18.39
N TRP A 484 -1.71 -7.69 -18.50
CA TRP A 484 -2.37 -8.88 -19.04
C TRP A 484 -2.03 -9.12 -20.52
N GLU A 485 -2.08 -8.09 -21.38
CA GLU A 485 -1.66 -8.18 -22.79
C GLU A 485 -0.22 -8.73 -22.92
N ILE A 486 0.72 -8.18 -22.14
CA ILE A 486 2.12 -8.62 -22.12
C ILE A 486 2.20 -10.10 -21.68
N GLN A 487 1.50 -10.48 -20.61
CA GLN A 487 1.46 -11.86 -20.15
C GLN A 487 0.91 -12.83 -21.21
N GLN A 488 -0.10 -12.43 -21.99
CA GLN A 488 -0.60 -13.23 -23.12
C GLN A 488 0.49 -13.43 -24.18
N HIS A 489 1.19 -12.38 -24.61
CA HIS A 489 2.29 -12.48 -25.57
C HIS A 489 3.42 -13.41 -25.08
N PHE A 490 3.78 -13.35 -23.80
CA PHE A 490 4.77 -14.26 -23.20
C PHE A 490 4.28 -15.72 -23.11
N ILE A 491 2.98 -15.95 -22.87
CA ILE A 491 2.40 -17.30 -22.85
C ILE A 491 2.39 -17.90 -24.27
N GLU A 492 1.96 -17.13 -25.28
CA GLU A 492 2.03 -17.54 -26.69
C GLU A 492 3.45 -17.81 -27.17
N TRP A 493 4.41 -16.94 -26.81
CA TRP A 493 5.82 -17.17 -27.13
C TRP A 493 6.34 -18.43 -26.44
N THR A 494 5.99 -18.66 -25.17
CA THR A 494 6.37 -19.88 -24.44
C THR A 494 5.81 -21.14 -25.10
N GLU A 495 4.60 -21.08 -25.64
CA GLU A 495 3.98 -22.17 -26.40
C GLU A 495 4.75 -22.43 -27.71
N LYS A 496 4.99 -21.37 -28.52
CA LYS A 496 5.76 -21.45 -29.77
C LYS A 496 7.19 -21.97 -29.54
N ALA A 497 7.84 -21.55 -28.45
CA ALA A 497 9.14 -22.05 -28.02
C ALA A 497 9.09 -23.54 -27.61
N GLN A 498 8.05 -23.98 -26.87
CA GLN A 498 7.86 -25.40 -26.57
C GLN A 498 7.66 -26.24 -27.84
N VAL A 499 6.92 -25.72 -28.83
CA VAL A 499 6.72 -26.37 -30.14
C VAL A 499 8.05 -26.53 -30.87
N ARG A 500 8.82 -25.44 -31.04
CA ARG A 500 10.16 -25.46 -31.67
C ARG A 500 11.12 -26.42 -30.98
N ILE A 501 11.22 -26.38 -29.65
CA ILE A 501 12.12 -27.26 -28.88
C ILE A 501 11.74 -28.73 -29.10
N LYS A 502 10.44 -29.08 -29.08
CA LYS A 502 10.02 -30.47 -29.26
C LYS A 502 10.16 -30.98 -30.69
N ASN A 503 10.03 -30.11 -31.69
CA ASN A 503 10.13 -30.48 -33.10
C ASN A 503 11.59 -30.44 -33.64
N CYS A 504 12.54 -29.83 -32.93
CA CYS A 504 13.95 -29.75 -33.37
C CYS A 504 14.66 -31.12 -33.37
N GLN A 505 15.70 -31.25 -34.21
CA GLN A 505 16.55 -32.45 -34.29
C GLN A 505 17.82 -32.36 -33.43
N LYS A 506 18.26 -31.14 -33.12
CA LYS A 506 19.46 -30.80 -32.34
C LYS A 506 19.21 -29.50 -31.58
N THR A 507 19.81 -29.35 -30.41
CA THR A 507 19.66 -28.18 -29.52
C THR A 507 20.80 -27.16 -29.60
N ASP A 508 21.81 -27.41 -30.43
CA ASP A 508 23.02 -26.58 -30.52
C ASP A 508 22.64 -25.14 -30.91
N GLY A 509 22.97 -24.17 -30.05
CA GLY A 509 22.62 -22.74 -30.22
C GLY A 509 21.14 -22.37 -29.97
N LEU A 510 20.21 -23.33 -30.01
CA LEU A 510 18.76 -23.08 -29.89
C LEU A 510 18.37 -22.43 -28.54
N LEU A 511 19.03 -22.80 -27.45
CA LEU A 511 18.78 -22.16 -26.14
C LEU A 511 19.15 -20.67 -26.16
N ASP A 512 20.26 -20.31 -26.81
CA ASP A 512 20.74 -18.92 -26.87
C ASP A 512 20.00 -18.10 -27.93
N GLU A 513 19.48 -18.73 -28.98
CA GLU A 513 18.48 -18.15 -29.88
C GLU A 513 17.19 -17.81 -29.12
N LEU A 514 16.55 -18.78 -28.48
CA LEU A 514 15.31 -18.55 -27.72
C LEU A 514 15.49 -17.54 -26.57
N LYS A 515 16.64 -17.56 -25.89
CA LYS A 515 16.97 -16.54 -24.88
C LYS A 515 17.10 -15.13 -25.46
N ARG A 516 17.64 -14.99 -26.68
CA ARG A 516 17.69 -13.70 -27.41
C ARG A 516 16.30 -13.28 -27.86
N GLU A 517 15.51 -14.15 -28.48
CA GLU A 517 14.14 -13.86 -28.92
C GLU A 517 13.28 -13.30 -27.78
N VAL A 518 13.24 -13.97 -26.62
CA VAL A 518 12.42 -13.47 -25.49
C VAL A 518 13.03 -12.24 -24.81
N THR A 519 14.32 -11.96 -25.01
CA THR A 519 14.91 -10.68 -24.59
C THR A 519 14.47 -9.55 -25.51
N VAL A 520 14.37 -9.80 -26.83
CA VAL A 520 13.79 -8.84 -27.79
C VAL A 520 12.32 -8.61 -27.46
N LEU A 521 11.52 -9.67 -27.27
CA LEU A 521 10.11 -9.56 -26.87
C LEU A 521 9.95 -8.73 -25.58
N ALA A 522 10.74 -9.01 -24.53
CA ALA A 522 10.67 -8.26 -23.29
C ALA A 522 10.95 -6.76 -23.47
N ASN A 523 11.94 -6.41 -24.29
CA ASN A 523 12.31 -5.02 -24.56
C ASN A 523 11.26 -4.30 -25.43
N GLU A 524 10.68 -4.99 -26.42
CA GLU A 524 9.61 -4.45 -27.26
C GLU A 524 8.33 -4.19 -26.45
N GLU A 525 7.92 -5.16 -25.62
CA GLU A 525 6.73 -5.04 -24.78
C GLU A 525 6.92 -3.99 -23.67
N GLU A 526 8.11 -3.90 -23.06
CA GLU A 526 8.47 -2.79 -22.16
C GLU A 526 8.33 -1.43 -22.87
N SER A 527 8.89 -1.30 -24.07
CA SER A 527 8.83 -0.05 -24.84
C SER A 527 7.38 0.35 -25.18
N LYS A 528 6.58 -0.58 -25.71
CA LYS A 528 5.15 -0.36 -26.02
C LYS A 528 4.36 0.04 -24.78
N ALA A 529 4.61 -0.59 -23.62
CA ALA A 529 3.90 -0.28 -22.38
C ALA A 529 4.27 1.09 -21.82
N LEU A 530 5.55 1.48 -21.88
CA LEU A 530 6.02 2.81 -21.47
C LEU A 530 5.52 3.92 -22.43
N GLU A 531 5.35 3.60 -23.72
CA GLU A 531 4.73 4.51 -24.68
C GLU A 531 3.22 4.68 -24.38
N LYS A 532 2.48 3.59 -24.15
CA LYS A 532 1.07 3.64 -23.70
C LYS A 532 0.91 4.49 -22.42
N LEU A 533 1.78 4.28 -21.43
CA LEU A 533 1.81 5.08 -20.19
C LEU A 533 2.09 6.56 -20.49
N THR A 534 3.08 6.87 -21.31
CA THR A 534 3.42 8.26 -21.69
C THR A 534 2.27 8.95 -22.44
N ASN A 535 1.58 8.22 -23.32
CA ASN A 535 0.39 8.67 -24.04
C ASN A 535 -0.82 8.85 -23.13
N TYR A 536 -0.95 8.10 -22.04
CA TYR A 536 -1.96 8.35 -21.01
C TYR A 536 -1.70 9.69 -20.31
N TYR A 537 -0.45 9.93 -19.87
CA TYR A 537 -0.02 11.20 -19.25
C TYR A 537 -0.02 12.41 -20.22
N SER A 538 -0.13 12.23 -21.54
CA SER A 538 -0.28 13.33 -22.50
C SER A 538 -1.75 13.69 -22.77
N LYS A 539 -2.68 12.73 -22.68
CA LYS A 539 -4.10 12.92 -22.99
C LYS A 539 -4.96 13.37 -21.79
N ASP A 540 -4.72 12.87 -20.58
CA ASP A 540 -5.54 13.21 -19.39
C ASP A 540 -5.00 14.49 -18.71
N ILE A 541 -5.18 15.64 -19.37
CA ILE A 541 -4.58 16.94 -18.99
C ILE A 541 -5.00 17.37 -17.57
N ASP A 542 -6.26 17.16 -17.21
CA ASP A 542 -6.86 17.61 -15.95
C ASP A 542 -6.32 16.84 -14.73
N ASN A 543 -6.14 15.51 -14.85
CA ASN A 543 -5.65 14.70 -13.75
C ASN A 543 -4.12 14.56 -13.72
N LYS A 544 -3.42 14.90 -14.81
CA LYS A 544 -1.96 14.75 -14.99
C LYS A 544 -1.15 15.14 -13.76
N GLN A 545 -1.40 16.33 -13.21
CA GLN A 545 -0.64 16.86 -12.05
C GLN A 545 -0.88 16.08 -10.75
N LEU A 546 -2.01 15.37 -10.62
CA LEU A 546 -2.37 14.58 -9.44
C LEU A 546 -1.70 13.20 -9.45
N ILE A 547 -1.59 12.57 -10.62
CA ILE A 547 -0.94 11.26 -10.80
C ILE A 547 0.54 11.34 -11.18
N GLN A 548 1.09 12.53 -11.46
CA GLN A 548 2.50 12.75 -11.79
C GLN A 548 3.49 12.15 -10.75
N PRO A 549 3.26 12.24 -9.42
CA PRO A 549 4.19 11.67 -8.44
C PRO A 549 4.34 10.14 -8.54
N TYR A 550 3.31 9.45 -9.04
CA TYR A 550 3.27 7.99 -9.19
C TYR A 550 3.81 7.51 -10.54
N LYS A 551 4.21 8.41 -11.45
CA LYS A 551 4.68 8.03 -12.80
C LYS A 551 5.85 7.05 -12.73
N LEU A 552 6.86 7.35 -11.91
CA LEU A 552 8.02 6.49 -11.67
C LEU A 552 7.64 5.11 -11.10
N TYR A 553 6.60 5.03 -10.25
CA TYR A 553 6.11 3.76 -9.71
C TYR A 553 5.51 2.87 -10.81
N PHE A 554 4.64 3.42 -11.67
CA PHE A 554 4.07 2.66 -12.78
C PHE A 554 5.12 2.28 -13.84
N GLU A 555 6.05 3.19 -14.15
CA GLU A 555 7.20 2.89 -15.03
C GLU A 555 8.07 1.75 -14.47
N GLN A 556 8.38 1.77 -13.17
CA GLN A 556 9.18 0.71 -12.54
C GLN A 556 8.41 -0.62 -12.49
N ASN A 557 7.12 -0.61 -12.17
CA ASN A 557 6.31 -1.83 -12.06
C ASN A 557 6.23 -2.57 -13.42
N LEU A 558 5.95 -1.84 -14.52
CA LEU A 558 5.93 -2.41 -15.87
C LEU A 558 7.28 -3.03 -16.26
N LYS A 559 8.40 -2.36 -15.95
CA LYS A 559 9.75 -2.86 -16.20
C LYS A 559 10.07 -4.13 -15.41
N VAL A 560 9.70 -4.15 -14.12
CA VAL A 560 9.91 -5.31 -13.25
C VAL A 560 9.10 -6.50 -13.75
N GLU A 561 7.84 -6.32 -14.16
CA GLU A 561 7.02 -7.42 -14.69
C GLU A 561 7.59 -7.98 -16.01
N CYS A 562 7.98 -7.13 -16.98
CA CYS A 562 8.64 -7.58 -18.21
C CYS A 562 9.93 -8.37 -17.92
N GLN A 563 10.75 -7.90 -16.98
CA GLN A 563 11.99 -8.57 -16.56
C GLN A 563 11.70 -9.90 -15.86
N GLN A 564 10.67 -9.97 -15.01
CA GLN A 564 10.25 -11.22 -14.36
C GLN A 564 9.70 -12.22 -15.37
N LEU A 565 8.87 -11.80 -16.33
CA LEU A 565 8.35 -12.65 -17.39
C LEU A 565 9.48 -13.22 -18.26
N LYS A 566 10.47 -12.39 -18.64
CA LYS A 566 11.69 -12.83 -19.33
C LYS A 566 12.46 -13.89 -18.55
N ASN A 567 12.73 -13.66 -17.27
CA ASN A 567 13.47 -14.62 -16.43
C ASN A 567 12.72 -15.95 -16.28
N ASN A 568 11.38 -15.90 -16.12
CA ASN A 568 10.54 -17.10 -16.08
C ASN A 568 10.55 -17.85 -17.42
N ALA A 569 10.53 -17.14 -18.55
CA ALA A 569 10.59 -17.73 -19.89
C ALA A 569 11.97 -18.36 -20.18
N HIS A 570 13.07 -17.71 -19.79
CA HIS A 570 14.43 -18.29 -19.83
C HIS A 570 14.47 -19.61 -19.07
N SER A 571 13.98 -19.62 -17.82
CA SER A 571 13.95 -20.84 -16.99
C SER A 571 13.08 -21.94 -17.61
N LYS A 572 11.91 -21.62 -18.18
CA LYS A 572 11.08 -22.58 -18.92
C LYS A 572 11.78 -23.16 -20.15
N CYS A 573 12.52 -22.37 -20.92
CA CYS A 573 13.28 -22.87 -22.06
C CYS A 573 14.44 -23.79 -21.63
N GLU A 574 15.12 -23.48 -20.52
CA GLU A 574 16.12 -24.38 -19.94
C GLU A 574 15.50 -25.72 -19.51
N ILE A 575 14.35 -25.69 -18.83
CA ILE A 575 13.58 -26.90 -18.45
C ILE A 575 13.16 -27.69 -19.69
N TYR A 576 12.60 -27.04 -20.71
CA TYR A 576 12.14 -27.70 -21.93
C TYR A 576 13.29 -28.34 -22.72
N ILE A 577 14.42 -27.65 -22.87
CA ILE A 577 15.61 -28.21 -23.55
C ILE A 577 16.25 -29.33 -22.73
N HIS A 578 16.33 -29.23 -21.40
CA HIS A 578 16.81 -30.31 -20.56
C HIS A 578 15.91 -31.55 -20.61
N THR A 579 14.59 -31.35 -20.57
CA THR A 579 13.59 -32.41 -20.72
C THR A 579 13.70 -33.06 -22.10
N TRP A 580 13.86 -32.25 -23.17
CA TRP A 580 14.04 -32.75 -24.52
C TRP A 580 15.33 -33.56 -24.65
N LEU A 581 16.46 -33.08 -24.12
CA LEU A 581 17.75 -33.78 -24.16
C LEU A 581 17.67 -35.14 -23.45
N SER A 582 17.12 -35.16 -22.24
CA SER A 582 16.94 -36.39 -21.45
C SER A 582 16.06 -37.39 -22.19
N HIS A 583 14.97 -36.93 -22.82
CA HIS A 583 14.09 -37.77 -23.61
C HIS A 583 14.73 -38.25 -24.92
N ASN A 584 15.43 -37.39 -25.68
CA ASN A 584 16.00 -37.75 -26.97
C ASN A 584 17.18 -38.71 -26.86
N ILE A 585 18.00 -38.60 -25.81
CA ILE A 585 19.07 -39.58 -25.52
C ILE A 585 18.44 -40.95 -25.25
N PHE A 586 17.40 -41.00 -24.42
CA PHE A 586 16.68 -42.23 -24.13
C PHE A 586 16.00 -42.83 -25.37
N GLN A 587 15.27 -42.02 -26.14
CA GLN A 587 14.56 -42.48 -27.33
C GLN A 587 15.49 -43.00 -28.42
N LYS A 588 16.65 -42.35 -28.66
CA LYS A 588 17.63 -42.88 -29.64
C LYS A 588 18.07 -44.29 -29.29
N VAL A 589 18.36 -44.55 -28.02
CA VAL A 589 18.73 -45.90 -27.55
C VAL A 589 17.56 -46.87 -27.70
N LEU A 590 16.33 -46.44 -27.38
CA LEU A 590 15.14 -47.28 -27.58
C LEU A 590 14.96 -47.63 -29.07
N THR A 591 15.00 -46.65 -29.97
CA THR A 591 14.87 -46.85 -31.43
C THR A 591 15.98 -47.72 -31.99
N GLU A 592 17.23 -47.59 -31.54
CA GLU A 592 18.33 -48.50 -31.93
C GLU A 592 18.03 -49.96 -31.57
N TYR A 593 17.42 -50.21 -30.40
CA TYR A 593 17.01 -51.57 -30.01
C TYR A 593 15.72 -52.02 -30.72
N GLU A 594 14.77 -51.13 -30.99
CA GLU A 594 13.54 -51.44 -31.75
C GLU A 594 13.85 -51.77 -33.22
N ASP A 595 14.73 -51.02 -33.90
CA ASP A 595 15.20 -51.34 -35.25
C ASP A 595 15.97 -52.67 -35.27
N LYS A 596 16.78 -52.96 -34.24
CA LYS A 596 17.49 -54.25 -34.10
C LYS A 596 16.53 -55.44 -33.88
N ILE A 597 15.49 -55.27 -33.07
CA ILE A 597 14.42 -56.26 -32.90
C ILE A 597 13.66 -56.44 -34.22
N GLN A 598 13.32 -55.35 -34.92
CA GLN A 598 12.63 -55.42 -36.20
C GLN A 598 13.47 -56.09 -37.28
N GLU A 599 14.78 -55.83 -37.35
CA GLU A 599 15.68 -56.54 -38.27
C GLU A 599 15.67 -58.05 -38.01
N LYS A 600 15.63 -58.45 -36.72
CA LYS A 600 15.53 -59.87 -36.33
C LYS A 600 14.18 -60.49 -36.65
N VAL A 601 13.08 -59.75 -36.50
CA VAL A 601 11.74 -60.16 -36.95
C VAL A 601 11.71 -60.30 -38.48
N ASP A 602 12.24 -59.32 -39.23
CA ASP A 602 12.29 -59.34 -40.69
C ASP A 602 13.19 -60.49 -41.22
N GLN A 603 14.28 -60.81 -40.52
CA GLN A 603 15.13 -61.98 -40.80
C GLN A 603 14.34 -63.27 -40.58
N LEU A 604 13.69 -63.43 -39.41
CA LEU A 604 12.88 -64.60 -39.08
C LEU A 604 11.73 -64.82 -40.09
N VAL A 605 11.03 -63.74 -40.50
CA VAL A 605 9.99 -63.79 -41.54
C VAL A 605 10.57 -64.23 -42.89
N LYS A 606 11.76 -63.76 -43.28
CA LYS A 606 12.42 -64.20 -44.53
C LYS A 606 12.86 -65.66 -44.46
N GLU A 607 13.44 -66.10 -43.35
CA GLU A 607 13.87 -67.49 -43.12
C GLU A 607 12.69 -68.46 -43.21
N ILE A 608 11.57 -68.14 -42.55
CA ILE A 608 10.33 -68.92 -42.63
C ILE A 608 9.81 -68.96 -44.07
N ASN A 609 9.70 -67.82 -44.75
CA ASN A 609 9.23 -67.75 -46.14
C ASN A 609 10.15 -68.45 -47.15
N HIS A 610 11.47 -68.52 -46.91
CA HIS A 610 12.42 -69.23 -47.76
C HIS A 610 12.52 -70.73 -47.45
N SER A 611 12.10 -71.16 -46.25
CA SER A 611 12.11 -72.58 -45.85
C SER A 611 11.09 -73.46 -46.60
N GLY A 612 10.08 -72.86 -47.23
CA GLY A 612 9.01 -73.55 -47.96
C GLY A 612 8.06 -74.40 -47.10
N LYS A 613 8.23 -74.43 -45.77
CA LYS A 613 7.37 -75.17 -44.84
C LYS A 613 6.21 -74.32 -44.33
N LYS A 614 5.01 -74.89 -44.28
CA LYS A 614 3.94 -74.41 -43.40
C LYS A 614 4.26 -74.87 -41.98
N LEU A 615 4.75 -73.95 -41.15
CA LEU A 615 4.86 -74.12 -39.70
C LEU A 615 3.47 -73.96 -39.06
N ASP A 616 3.24 -74.62 -37.92
CA ASP A 616 2.04 -74.35 -37.11
C ASP A 616 2.21 -73.15 -36.17
N GLU A 617 1.11 -72.69 -35.56
CA GLU A 617 1.09 -71.51 -34.67
C GLU A 617 2.01 -71.68 -33.44
N GLY A 618 2.16 -72.91 -32.93
CA GLY A 618 3.05 -73.24 -31.81
C GLY A 618 4.53 -73.24 -32.20
N GLU A 619 4.85 -73.77 -33.38
CA GLU A 619 6.21 -73.70 -33.95
C GLU A 619 6.63 -72.24 -34.23
N LEU A 620 5.74 -71.44 -34.80
CA LEU A 620 5.94 -70.00 -35.01
C LEU A 620 6.15 -69.25 -33.69
N HIS A 621 5.35 -69.56 -32.66
CA HIS A 621 5.47 -68.92 -31.36
C HIS A 621 6.81 -69.26 -30.67
N LYS A 622 7.25 -70.52 -30.78
CA LYS A 622 8.54 -70.94 -30.24
C LYS A 622 9.72 -70.24 -30.92
N ALA A 623 9.71 -70.12 -32.25
CA ALA A 623 10.78 -69.44 -32.98
C ALA A 623 10.84 -67.94 -32.65
N PHE A 624 9.69 -67.28 -32.50
CA PHE A 624 9.61 -65.91 -32.01
C PHE A 624 10.15 -65.76 -30.58
N GLU A 625 9.79 -66.67 -29.67
CA GLU A 625 10.25 -66.68 -28.26
C GLU A 625 11.78 -66.82 -28.12
N GLU A 626 12.40 -67.69 -28.93
CA GLU A 626 13.86 -67.89 -28.96
C GLU A 626 14.61 -66.67 -29.51
N MET A 627 14.11 -66.09 -30.62
CA MET A 627 14.62 -64.82 -31.19
C MET A 627 14.48 -63.66 -30.20
N TRP A 628 13.32 -63.55 -29.55
CA TRP A 628 13.04 -62.48 -28.59
C TRP A 628 13.96 -62.55 -27.37
N SER A 629 14.06 -63.74 -26.76
CA SER A 629 14.85 -63.96 -25.55
C SER A 629 16.35 -63.70 -25.79
N SER A 630 16.89 -64.16 -26.93
CA SER A 630 18.28 -63.90 -27.30
C SER A 630 18.57 -62.42 -27.62
N THR A 631 17.60 -61.71 -28.21
CA THR A 631 17.76 -60.29 -28.55
C THR A 631 17.70 -59.40 -27.31
N VAL A 632 16.73 -59.61 -26.41
CA VAL A 632 16.55 -58.77 -25.21
C VAL A 632 17.67 -58.93 -24.18
N VAL A 633 18.27 -60.12 -24.05
CA VAL A 633 19.45 -60.33 -23.17
C VAL A 633 20.67 -59.51 -23.61
N SER A 634 20.74 -59.09 -24.88
CA SER A 634 21.83 -58.25 -25.40
C SER A 634 21.71 -56.75 -25.08
N ILE A 635 20.61 -56.33 -24.45
CA ILE A 635 20.27 -54.92 -24.21
C ILE A 635 20.99 -54.41 -22.95
N LYS A 636 21.86 -53.42 -23.11
CA LYS A 636 22.49 -52.69 -22.00
C LYS A 636 21.73 -51.39 -21.74
N CYS A 637 21.33 -51.16 -20.49
CA CYS A 637 20.80 -49.87 -20.05
C CYS A 637 21.92 -48.82 -20.09
N PRO A 638 21.71 -47.63 -20.67
CA PRO A 638 22.64 -46.51 -20.54
C PRO A 638 22.76 -46.10 -19.06
N GLU A 639 23.99 -45.93 -18.56
CA GLU A 639 24.19 -45.29 -17.26
C GLU A 639 23.92 -43.79 -17.36
N ASN A 640 22.70 -43.38 -17.05
CA ASN A 640 22.36 -41.97 -16.93
C ASN A 640 22.90 -41.42 -15.61
N GLN A 641 24.22 -41.15 -15.54
CA GLN A 641 24.91 -40.73 -14.30
C GLN A 641 24.54 -39.28 -13.88
N VAL A 642 23.31 -39.08 -13.41
CA VAL A 642 22.87 -37.81 -12.83
C VAL A 642 23.41 -37.67 -11.41
N ASN A 643 24.45 -36.85 -11.25
CA ASN A 643 25.00 -36.54 -9.93
C ASN A 643 24.16 -35.46 -9.22
N ILE A 644 23.04 -35.89 -8.63
CA ILE A 644 22.07 -35.06 -7.91
C ILE A 644 22.74 -34.28 -6.76
N LEU A 645 23.70 -34.89 -6.06
CA LEU A 645 24.48 -34.24 -4.99
C LEU A 645 25.25 -33.02 -5.53
N ARG A 646 25.98 -33.19 -6.65
CA ARG A 646 26.76 -32.12 -7.32
C ARG A 646 25.85 -31.02 -7.89
N ASP A 647 24.61 -31.34 -8.19
CA ASP A 647 23.63 -30.36 -8.66
C ASP A 647 23.06 -29.53 -7.51
N MET A 648 22.76 -30.16 -6.36
CA MET A 648 22.43 -29.44 -5.13
C MET A 648 23.60 -28.55 -4.65
N GLU A 649 24.85 -29.04 -4.74
CA GLU A 649 26.06 -28.23 -4.48
C GLU A 649 26.11 -26.97 -5.36
N LYS A 650 25.89 -27.09 -6.68
CA LYS A 650 25.86 -25.93 -7.60
C LYS A 650 24.75 -24.95 -7.27
N CYS A 651 23.57 -25.41 -6.86
CA CYS A 651 22.46 -24.54 -6.48
C CYS A 651 22.80 -23.73 -5.22
N LEU A 652 23.34 -24.39 -4.18
CA LEU A 652 23.78 -23.72 -2.95
C LEU A 652 24.90 -22.69 -3.20
N LEU A 653 25.81 -22.95 -4.14
CA LEU A 653 26.89 -22.01 -4.52
C LEU A 653 26.41 -20.81 -5.36
N ARG A 654 25.21 -20.86 -5.95
CA ARG A 654 24.64 -19.78 -6.78
C ARG A 654 23.85 -18.74 -5.98
N ASN A 655 23.11 -19.14 -4.96
CA ASN A 655 22.15 -18.24 -4.28
C ASN A 655 22.72 -17.42 -3.11
N ASP A 656 23.77 -17.89 -2.42
CA ASP A 656 24.26 -17.24 -1.19
C ASP A 656 25.23 -16.06 -1.46
N VAL A 657 24.76 -14.83 -1.20
CA VAL A 657 25.49 -13.57 -1.45
C VAL A 657 26.72 -13.38 -0.53
N LYS A 658 26.78 -14.05 0.63
CA LYS A 658 27.89 -13.94 1.60
C LYS A 658 29.07 -14.89 1.28
N ARG A 659 29.72 -14.70 0.14
CA ARG A 659 30.79 -15.56 -0.44
C ARG A 659 32.13 -15.68 0.32
N LYS A 660 32.19 -15.54 1.66
CA LYS A 660 33.46 -15.68 2.42
C LYS A 660 33.46 -16.64 3.63
N SER A 661 32.31 -17.12 4.10
CA SER A 661 32.24 -18.07 5.25
C SER A 661 31.97 -19.53 4.86
N PHE A 662 31.65 -19.81 3.59
CA PHE A 662 31.16 -21.12 3.15
C PHE A 662 32.10 -21.83 2.15
N LYS A 663 33.18 -22.41 2.67
CA LYS A 663 33.72 -23.67 2.11
C LYS A 663 32.96 -24.83 2.78
N ILE A 664 31.82 -25.23 2.21
CA ILE A 664 31.04 -26.37 2.72
C ILE A 664 31.48 -27.64 1.98
N ASN A 665 32.08 -28.59 2.70
CA ASN A 665 32.22 -29.97 2.23
C ASN A 665 30.87 -30.69 2.37
N LEU A 666 30.05 -30.68 1.32
CA LEU A 666 28.80 -31.45 1.27
C LEU A 666 29.07 -32.96 1.25
N GLY A 667 30.04 -33.42 0.47
CA GLY A 667 30.48 -34.83 0.47
C GLY A 667 30.90 -35.37 1.85
N GLU A 668 31.61 -34.58 2.66
CA GLU A 668 32.08 -35.01 3.99
C GLU A 668 30.96 -35.06 5.05
N LYS A 669 29.87 -34.30 4.86
CA LYS A 669 28.66 -34.38 5.69
C LYS A 669 27.69 -35.47 5.23
N PHE A 670 27.61 -35.75 3.91
CA PHE A 670 26.80 -36.84 3.35
C PHE A 670 27.25 -38.20 3.90
N LEU A 671 28.58 -38.42 3.99
CA LEU A 671 29.19 -39.60 4.61
C LEU A 671 28.95 -39.73 6.13
N ARG A 672 28.39 -38.70 6.81
CA ARG A 672 28.07 -38.72 8.25
C ARG A 672 26.57 -38.92 8.56
N GLY A 673 25.73 -39.21 7.56
CA GLY A 673 24.33 -39.62 7.79
C GLY A 673 23.32 -38.51 8.16
N MET A 674 23.71 -37.22 8.10
CA MET A 674 22.76 -36.11 8.26
C MET A 674 21.69 -36.17 7.15
N GLY A 675 20.41 -36.16 7.53
CA GLY A 675 19.26 -36.29 6.59
C GLY A 675 18.54 -37.64 6.66
N SER A 676 19.09 -38.62 7.38
CA SER A 676 18.41 -39.89 7.73
C SER A 676 18.15 -40.05 9.23
N GLN A 677 18.77 -39.20 10.05
CA GLN A 677 18.51 -39.05 11.48
C GLN A 677 17.70 -37.77 11.73
N THR A 678 16.85 -37.77 12.76
CA THR A 678 16.12 -36.56 13.21
C THR A 678 17.07 -35.39 13.41
N PHE A 679 16.73 -34.22 12.86
CA PHE A 679 17.51 -33.00 13.10
C PHE A 679 17.38 -32.59 14.58
N TYR A 680 18.49 -32.40 15.28
CA TYR A 680 18.48 -32.01 16.70
C TYR A 680 19.11 -30.62 16.92
N VAL A 681 18.36 -29.75 17.58
CA VAL A 681 18.81 -28.43 18.01
C VAL A 681 19.61 -28.54 19.31
N SER A 682 20.85 -28.08 19.28
CA SER A 682 21.76 -28.03 20.44
C SER A 682 22.33 -26.63 20.66
N ASP A 683 23.11 -26.41 21.73
CA ASP A 683 23.54 -25.08 22.16
C ASP A 683 24.26 -24.26 21.07
N LYS A 684 25.04 -24.92 20.18
CA LYS A 684 25.69 -24.27 19.02
C LYS A 684 24.73 -23.60 18.04
N HIS A 685 23.45 -23.97 18.04
CA HIS A 685 22.41 -23.45 17.17
C HIS A 685 21.71 -22.21 17.74
N VAL A 686 21.92 -21.93 19.02
CA VAL A 686 21.20 -20.89 19.76
C VAL A 686 22.19 -19.82 20.24
N LYS A 687 21.92 -18.54 19.94
CA LYS A 687 22.81 -17.47 20.40
C LYS A 687 22.75 -17.36 21.94
N HIS A 688 23.89 -17.59 22.60
CA HIS A 688 24.07 -17.37 24.03
C HIS A 688 23.82 -15.89 24.39
N SER A 689 23.01 -15.63 25.41
CA SER A 689 22.77 -14.28 25.94
C SER A 689 23.43 -14.05 27.30
N MET A 690 24.66 -14.52 27.46
CA MET A 690 25.51 -14.22 28.62
C MET A 690 26.89 -13.76 28.13
N THR A 691 27.08 -12.44 28.07
CA THR A 691 28.41 -11.85 27.98
C THR A 691 29.14 -12.08 29.30
N TRP A 692 30.20 -12.88 29.27
CA TRP A 692 31.16 -12.97 30.38
C TRP A 692 31.65 -11.56 30.76
N ILE A 693 31.50 -11.20 32.04
CA ILE A 693 32.20 -10.02 32.58
C ILE A 693 33.67 -10.41 32.70
N SER A 694 34.49 -9.95 31.74
CA SER A 694 35.94 -10.07 31.89
C SER A 694 36.40 -9.21 33.08
N LYS A 695 37.40 -9.70 33.82
CA LYS A 695 37.94 -9.05 35.04
C LYS A 695 38.48 -7.62 34.81
N ALA A 696 38.53 -7.14 33.58
CA ALA A 696 38.92 -5.77 33.21
C ALA A 696 37.85 -4.72 33.58
N HIS A 697 36.56 -5.00 33.39
CA HIS A 697 35.50 -4.00 33.61
C HIS A 697 35.31 -3.63 35.10
N ILE A 698 35.56 -4.56 36.01
CA ILE A 698 35.42 -4.33 37.47
C ILE A 698 36.47 -3.32 37.97
N LYS A 699 37.67 -3.29 37.38
CA LYS A 699 38.72 -2.30 37.74
C LYS A 699 38.44 -0.89 37.22
N GLN A 700 37.54 -0.72 36.26
CA GLN A 700 37.25 0.59 35.65
C GLN A 700 36.10 1.33 36.38
N VAL A 701 35.17 0.59 36.99
CA VAL A 701 34.12 1.15 37.86
C VAL A 701 34.70 1.62 39.21
N GLN A 702 35.78 1.01 39.69
CA GLN A 702 36.49 1.39 40.92
C GLN A 702 37.24 2.75 40.86
N ARG A 703 37.15 3.51 39.76
CA ARG A 703 37.86 4.80 39.58
C ARG A 703 36.98 6.04 39.48
N ILE A 704 35.65 5.91 39.58
CA ILE A 704 34.71 7.05 39.50
C ILE A 704 33.96 7.28 40.84
N SER A 705 34.11 6.38 41.81
CA SER A 705 33.48 6.45 43.14
C SER A 705 34.42 7.01 44.21
N SER A 706 35.05 8.16 43.96
CA SER A 706 35.87 8.85 44.95
C SER A 706 35.67 10.37 44.90
N ASN A 707 34.53 10.84 45.42
CA ASN A 707 34.48 11.98 46.33
C ASN A 707 33.09 12.14 47.00
N PHE A 708 33.12 12.38 48.31
CA PHE A 708 32.06 12.83 49.24
C PHE A 708 31.02 11.83 49.83
N ILE A 709 31.38 11.38 51.06
CA ILE A 709 30.56 11.19 52.29
C ILE A 709 29.76 9.87 52.50
N ASN A 710 30.47 8.90 53.11
CA ASN A 710 30.24 8.25 54.43
C ASN A 710 28.86 7.76 54.95
N TYR A 711 28.88 6.48 55.38
CA TYR A 711 28.08 5.81 56.45
C TYR A 711 26.53 5.79 56.28
N SER A 712 25.80 4.68 56.50
CA SER A 712 26.11 3.39 57.15
C SER A 712 25.01 2.32 56.89
N ILE A 713 25.16 1.15 57.53
CA ILE A 713 24.16 0.08 57.76
C ILE A 713 24.15 -1.12 56.79
N LEU A 714 24.99 -2.09 57.17
CA LEU A 714 24.75 -3.54 57.32
C LEU A 714 24.44 -4.46 56.12
N ASN A 715 25.40 -5.36 55.92
CA ASN A 715 25.24 -6.74 55.44
C ASN A 715 23.96 -7.44 55.94
N PHE A 716 23.43 -8.40 55.16
CA PHE A 716 23.45 -9.82 55.56
C PHE A 716 23.09 -10.79 54.43
N HIS A 717 23.61 -12.02 54.56
CA HIS A 717 23.28 -13.28 53.86
C HIS A 717 23.66 -13.46 52.37
N SER A 718 24.88 -13.97 52.22
CA SER A 718 25.20 -15.04 51.26
C SER A 718 24.22 -16.22 51.36
N GLY A 719 23.70 -16.70 50.22
CA GLY A 719 22.87 -17.91 50.23
C GLY A 719 22.03 -18.24 48.99
N GLU A 720 22.49 -18.05 47.74
CA GLU A 720 21.64 -18.42 46.57
C GLU A 720 22.35 -18.86 45.26
N ASP A 721 23.65 -19.16 45.26
CA ASP A 721 24.38 -19.46 44.01
C ASP A 721 23.96 -20.78 43.32
N LYS A 722 23.48 -21.79 44.05
CA LYS A 722 23.02 -23.06 43.44
C LYS A 722 21.67 -22.92 42.71
N SER A 723 20.79 -22.05 43.19
CA SER A 723 19.45 -21.86 42.61
C SER A 723 19.51 -21.21 41.23
N ARG A 724 20.46 -20.29 41.02
CA ARG A 724 20.63 -19.55 39.74
C ARG A 724 21.18 -20.44 38.63
N GLU A 725 22.09 -21.36 38.93
CA GLU A 725 22.66 -22.27 37.94
C GLU A 725 21.63 -23.29 37.44
N GLN A 726 20.78 -23.80 38.34
CA GLN A 726 19.68 -24.71 38.01
C GLN A 726 18.63 -24.01 37.13
N LEU A 727 18.30 -22.74 37.45
CA LEU A 727 17.37 -21.94 36.66
C LEU A 727 17.88 -21.72 35.22
N ALA A 728 19.18 -21.44 35.06
CA ALA A 728 19.81 -21.24 33.76
C ALA A 728 19.79 -22.52 32.90
N LYS A 729 20.06 -23.69 33.47
CA LYS A 729 19.96 -24.99 32.78
C LYS A 729 18.53 -25.30 32.33
N ASN A 730 17.53 -25.05 33.17
CA ASN A 730 16.12 -25.25 32.84
C ASN A 730 15.63 -24.30 31.73
N GLN A 731 16.07 -23.04 31.73
CA GLN A 731 15.76 -22.07 30.67
C GLN A 731 16.38 -22.47 29.33
N LEU A 732 17.62 -22.98 29.33
CA LEU A 732 18.31 -23.45 28.12
C LEU A 732 17.59 -24.66 27.50
N GLN A 733 17.26 -25.69 28.29
CA GLN A 733 16.50 -26.85 27.81
C GLN A 733 15.12 -26.48 27.26
N THR A 734 14.42 -25.56 27.92
CA THR A 734 13.10 -25.07 27.44
C THR A 734 13.24 -24.34 26.11
N ARG A 735 14.32 -23.58 25.92
CA ARG A 735 14.63 -22.90 24.66
C ARG A 735 14.97 -23.89 23.54
N LEU A 736 15.84 -24.87 23.79
CA LEU A 736 16.16 -25.93 22.80
C LEU A 736 14.89 -26.64 22.32
N LYS A 737 13.98 -27.02 23.23
CA LYS A 737 12.69 -27.65 22.87
C LYS A 737 11.79 -26.74 22.02
N LYS A 738 11.86 -25.41 22.18
CA LYS A 738 11.08 -24.45 21.37
C LYS A 738 11.66 -24.30 19.97
N GLU A 739 12.98 -24.13 19.85
CA GLU A 739 13.66 -24.02 18.56
C GLU A 739 13.65 -25.36 17.78
N GLN A 740 13.59 -26.51 18.48
CA GLN A 740 13.40 -27.84 17.87
C GLN A 740 12.08 -27.92 17.10
N LYS A 741 10.94 -27.61 17.75
CA LYS A 741 9.62 -27.60 17.11
C LYS A 741 9.57 -26.68 15.88
N LEU A 742 10.36 -25.60 15.89
CA LEU A 742 10.48 -24.70 14.77
C LEU A 742 11.21 -25.36 13.58
N ALA A 743 12.34 -26.02 13.83
CA ALA A 743 13.04 -26.80 12.82
C ALA A 743 12.15 -27.91 12.23
N ASP A 744 11.45 -28.65 13.09
CA ASP A 744 10.51 -29.72 12.68
C ASP A 744 9.41 -29.18 11.75
N THR A 745 8.86 -28.00 12.05
CA THR A 745 7.83 -27.34 11.23
C THR A 745 8.37 -26.95 9.84
N ILE A 746 9.57 -26.39 9.78
CA ILE A 746 10.23 -26.00 8.50
C ILE A 746 10.52 -27.25 7.67
N ILE A 747 11.03 -28.32 8.30
CA ILE A 747 11.31 -29.60 7.66
C ILE A 747 10.01 -30.16 7.05
N GLN A 748 8.90 -30.18 7.79
CA GLN A 748 7.60 -30.67 7.30
C GLN A 748 7.06 -29.88 6.11
N GLU A 749 7.15 -28.55 6.11
CA GLU A 749 6.69 -27.73 4.98
C GLU A 749 7.57 -27.90 3.72
N CYS A 750 8.89 -27.96 3.89
CA CYS A 750 9.81 -28.29 2.80
C CYS A 750 9.61 -29.73 2.30
N GLU A 751 9.30 -30.68 3.17
CA GLU A 751 9.00 -32.08 2.83
C GLU A 751 7.71 -32.19 2.01
N LYS A 752 6.64 -31.45 2.35
CA LYS A 752 5.43 -31.35 1.53
C LYS A 752 5.72 -30.77 0.14
N TYR A 753 6.62 -29.80 0.04
CA TYR A 753 7.05 -29.24 -1.23
C TYR A 753 7.82 -30.27 -2.07
N ILE A 754 8.77 -31.00 -1.46
CA ILE A 754 9.52 -32.09 -2.11
C ILE A 754 8.57 -33.19 -2.61
N HIS A 755 7.61 -33.64 -1.79
CA HIS A 755 6.62 -34.65 -2.18
C HIS A 755 5.76 -34.20 -3.37
N ARG A 756 5.36 -32.92 -3.43
CA ARG A 756 4.62 -32.39 -4.60
C ARG A 756 5.43 -32.46 -5.89
N MET A 757 6.74 -32.18 -5.86
CA MET A 757 7.58 -32.26 -7.07
C MET A 757 7.75 -33.70 -7.59
N ILE A 758 7.94 -34.69 -6.69
CA ILE A 758 8.15 -36.09 -7.08
C ILE A 758 6.84 -36.86 -7.37
N SER A 759 5.68 -36.23 -7.16
CA SER A 759 4.34 -36.87 -7.23
C SER A 759 3.94 -37.37 -8.62
N LYS A 760 4.43 -36.74 -9.70
CA LYS A 760 4.11 -37.13 -11.09
C LYS A 760 4.79 -38.44 -11.41
N LYS A 761 4.02 -39.48 -11.78
CA LYS A 761 4.57 -40.83 -11.96
C LYS A 761 5.64 -40.90 -13.05
N ASP A 762 5.42 -40.24 -14.19
CA ASP A 762 6.14 -40.51 -15.45
C ASP A 762 7.21 -39.46 -15.83
N VAL A 763 7.81 -38.80 -14.84
CA VAL A 763 8.82 -37.74 -15.05
C VAL A 763 10.06 -38.02 -14.19
N ASP A 764 11.25 -37.85 -14.78
CA ASP A 764 12.54 -37.98 -14.08
C ASP A 764 12.80 -36.80 -13.12
N TYR A 765 13.87 -36.88 -12.33
CA TYR A 765 14.43 -35.75 -11.60
C TYR A 765 14.86 -34.61 -12.56
N ASP A 766 14.39 -33.39 -12.28
CA ASP A 766 14.89 -32.16 -12.90
C ASP A 766 15.89 -31.48 -11.95
N ARG A 767 17.05 -31.07 -12.49
CA ARG A 767 18.06 -30.26 -11.77
C ARG A 767 17.48 -29.04 -11.06
N ASN A 768 16.43 -28.44 -11.63
CA ASN A 768 15.74 -27.28 -11.06
C ASN A 768 14.94 -27.61 -9.79
N TYR A 769 14.66 -28.88 -9.48
CA TYR A 769 14.08 -29.27 -8.19
C TYR A 769 15.02 -28.88 -7.03
N CYS A 770 16.35 -28.95 -7.21
CA CYS A 770 17.31 -28.45 -6.22
C CYS A 770 17.16 -26.93 -6.00
N THR A 771 17.06 -26.14 -7.08
CA THR A 771 16.80 -24.69 -7.00
C THR A 771 15.46 -24.41 -6.30
N GLY A 772 14.43 -25.18 -6.60
CA GLY A 772 13.11 -25.10 -5.96
C GLY A 772 13.17 -25.38 -4.44
N VAL A 773 13.87 -26.43 -4.02
CA VAL A 773 14.07 -26.74 -2.59
C VAL A 773 14.83 -25.63 -1.89
N VAL A 774 15.93 -25.13 -2.47
CA VAL A 774 16.71 -24.03 -1.86
C VAL A 774 15.85 -22.78 -1.71
N ARG A 775 15.04 -22.42 -2.73
CA ARG A 775 14.11 -21.29 -2.67
C ARG A 775 12.99 -21.49 -1.67
N GLU A 776 12.43 -22.70 -1.53
CA GLU A 776 11.40 -22.98 -0.53
C GLU A 776 11.98 -22.98 0.90
N ILE A 777 13.20 -23.52 1.11
CA ILE A 777 13.92 -23.38 2.39
C ILE A 777 14.11 -21.90 2.73
N GLU A 778 14.60 -21.09 1.79
CA GLU A 778 14.82 -19.65 2.00
C GLU A 778 13.49 -18.92 2.28
N LYS A 779 12.41 -19.24 1.57
CA LYS A 779 11.05 -18.74 1.84
C LYS A 779 10.55 -19.13 3.23
N GLN A 780 10.73 -20.38 3.66
CA GLN A 780 10.29 -20.84 4.99
C GLN A 780 11.17 -20.28 6.12
N ILE A 781 12.47 -20.04 5.88
CA ILE A 781 13.36 -19.32 6.80
C ILE A 781 13.00 -17.83 6.87
N ASN A 782 12.65 -17.19 5.75
CA ASN A 782 12.27 -15.77 5.71
C ASN A 782 10.91 -15.54 6.39
N LYS A 783 9.95 -16.47 6.28
CA LYS A 783 8.70 -16.47 7.08
C LYS A 783 8.93 -16.41 8.60
N LEU A 784 10.11 -16.77 9.10
CA LEU A 784 10.46 -16.68 10.52
C LEU A 784 10.73 -15.24 11.00
N GLY A 785 10.99 -14.31 10.07
CA GLY A 785 11.34 -12.92 10.34
C GLY A 785 12.40 -12.80 11.45
N GLU A 786 12.02 -12.15 12.55
CA GLU A 786 12.84 -11.92 13.74
C GLU A 786 13.31 -13.18 14.49
N GLN A 787 12.64 -14.33 14.35
CA GLN A 787 13.13 -15.56 15.00
C GLN A 787 14.47 -16.01 14.41
N SER A 788 14.70 -15.78 13.12
CA SER A 788 15.98 -16.06 12.44
C SER A 788 17.18 -15.39 13.13
N ARG A 789 16.97 -14.20 13.74
CA ARG A 789 18.01 -13.42 14.44
C ARG A 789 18.43 -14.05 15.77
N LYS A 790 17.58 -14.88 16.41
CA LYS A 790 17.84 -15.56 17.70
C LYS A 790 18.68 -16.84 17.55
N LEU A 791 18.68 -17.38 16.34
CA LEU A 791 19.41 -18.57 15.91
C LEU A 791 20.81 -18.19 15.39
N THR A 792 21.77 -19.10 15.45
CA THR A 792 23.11 -18.88 14.90
C THR A 792 23.11 -19.06 13.37
N GLU A 793 24.07 -18.45 12.67
CA GLU A 793 24.33 -18.74 11.24
C GLU A 793 24.56 -20.26 11.04
N GLN A 794 25.09 -20.94 12.07
CA GLN A 794 25.29 -22.40 12.07
C GLN A 794 23.99 -23.22 12.16
N PHE A 795 22.93 -22.72 12.82
CA PHE A 795 21.59 -23.34 12.74
C PHE A 795 21.05 -23.30 11.31
N HIS A 796 21.05 -22.11 10.69
CA HIS A 796 20.57 -21.93 9.31
C HIS A 796 21.36 -22.80 8.34
N THR A 797 22.69 -22.88 8.54
CA THR A 797 23.58 -23.76 7.78
C THR A 797 23.23 -25.25 7.96
N ASP A 798 23.18 -25.74 9.20
CA ASP A 798 22.96 -27.16 9.46
C ASP A 798 21.52 -27.59 9.07
N LEU A 799 20.52 -26.72 9.21
CA LEU A 799 19.12 -26.97 8.79
C LEU A 799 18.98 -26.97 7.26
N LYS A 800 19.54 -25.96 6.57
CA LYS A 800 19.55 -25.89 5.08
C LYS A 800 20.21 -27.15 4.52
N LEU A 801 21.35 -27.58 5.09
CA LEU A 801 22.02 -28.82 4.70
C LEU A 801 21.21 -30.08 5.01
N HIS A 802 20.55 -30.17 6.16
CA HIS A 802 19.71 -31.32 6.50
C HIS A 802 18.58 -31.52 5.48
N ILE A 803 17.84 -30.45 5.17
CA ILE A 803 16.73 -30.50 4.18
C ILE A 803 17.28 -30.76 2.77
N CYS A 804 18.43 -30.18 2.40
CA CYS A 804 19.07 -30.46 1.11
C CYS A 804 19.48 -31.94 0.97
N VAL A 805 20.04 -32.59 1.99
CA VAL A 805 20.38 -34.03 1.90
C VAL A 805 19.11 -34.90 1.85
N MET A 806 18.08 -34.57 2.62
CA MET A 806 16.77 -35.23 2.53
C MET A 806 16.18 -35.12 1.11
N ALA A 807 16.26 -33.95 0.49
CA ALA A 807 15.83 -33.72 -0.89
C ALA A 807 16.66 -34.52 -1.90
N VAL A 808 18.00 -34.48 -1.82
CA VAL A 808 18.90 -35.28 -2.68
C VAL A 808 18.54 -36.76 -2.61
N LYS A 809 18.27 -37.31 -1.41
CA LYS A 809 17.84 -38.70 -1.27
C LYS A 809 16.50 -38.98 -1.96
N LYS A 810 15.48 -38.13 -1.74
CA LYS A 810 14.16 -38.28 -2.38
C LYS A 810 14.20 -38.14 -3.89
N PHE A 811 15.09 -37.29 -4.41
CA PHE A 811 15.33 -37.14 -5.84
C PHE A 811 16.11 -38.32 -6.43
N GLN A 812 17.05 -38.91 -5.68
CA GLN A 812 17.70 -40.15 -6.08
C GLN A 812 16.71 -41.31 -6.11
N GLU A 813 15.90 -41.50 -5.06
CA GLU A 813 14.80 -42.48 -5.03
C GLU A 813 13.86 -42.30 -6.25
N LYS A 814 13.57 -41.05 -6.64
CA LYS A 814 12.73 -40.74 -7.82
C LYS A 814 13.42 -41.03 -9.15
N HIS A 815 14.71 -40.70 -9.29
CA HIS A 815 15.51 -40.98 -10.49
C HIS A 815 15.73 -42.49 -10.68
N ASP A 816 16.02 -43.20 -9.59
CA ASP A 816 16.16 -44.66 -9.58
C ASP A 816 14.84 -45.34 -9.97
N MET A 817 13.69 -44.84 -9.48
CA MET A 817 12.37 -45.30 -9.91
C MET A 817 12.11 -45.00 -11.39
N PHE A 818 12.47 -43.81 -11.88
CA PHE A 818 12.33 -43.45 -13.30
C PHE A 818 13.17 -44.39 -14.18
N ASN A 819 14.42 -44.66 -13.82
CA ASN A 819 15.30 -45.60 -14.52
C ASN A 819 14.76 -47.04 -14.47
N GLN A 820 14.15 -47.48 -13.36
CA GLN A 820 13.51 -48.80 -13.25
C GLN A 820 12.21 -48.95 -14.05
N GLN A 821 11.47 -47.86 -14.25
CA GLN A 821 10.25 -47.82 -15.07
C GLN A 821 10.59 -47.69 -16.56
N ASN A 822 11.65 -46.95 -16.88
CA ASN A 822 12.14 -46.73 -18.24
C ASN A 822 13.31 -47.66 -18.59
N ASP A 823 13.47 -48.80 -17.92
CA ASP A 823 14.44 -49.81 -18.30
C ASP A 823 14.09 -50.32 -19.72
N PRO A 824 14.98 -50.15 -20.72
CA PRO A 824 14.70 -50.56 -22.10
C PRO A 824 14.32 -52.03 -22.21
N ALA A 825 14.93 -52.92 -21.41
CA ALA A 825 14.61 -54.34 -21.43
C ALA A 825 13.20 -54.62 -20.90
N ARG A 826 12.70 -53.83 -19.93
CA ARG A 826 11.31 -53.93 -19.43
C ARG A 826 10.30 -53.34 -20.41
N ILE A 827 10.57 -52.16 -20.97
CA ILE A 827 9.68 -51.52 -21.96
C ILE A 827 9.48 -52.44 -23.17
N LEU A 828 10.58 -52.95 -23.73
CA LEU A 828 10.51 -53.83 -24.89
C LEU A 828 9.78 -55.14 -24.53
N ASN A 829 10.09 -55.77 -23.40
CA ASN A 829 9.34 -56.95 -22.93
C ASN A 829 7.84 -56.70 -22.72
N ALA A 830 7.42 -55.47 -22.38
CA ALA A 830 6.00 -55.13 -22.34
C ALA A 830 5.38 -55.12 -23.75
N LYS A 831 6.08 -54.56 -24.76
CA LYS A 831 5.70 -54.60 -26.18
C LYS A 831 5.76 -56.01 -26.81
N LYS A 832 6.32 -57.03 -26.14
CA LYS A 832 6.50 -58.38 -26.70
C LYS A 832 5.23 -58.99 -27.29
N LYS A 833 4.09 -58.81 -26.61
CA LYS A 833 2.79 -59.31 -27.09
C LYS A 833 2.33 -58.61 -28.36
N ASP A 834 2.66 -57.34 -28.52
CA ASP A 834 2.31 -56.53 -29.68
C ASP A 834 3.22 -56.86 -30.87
N TYR A 835 4.52 -57.10 -30.64
CA TYR A 835 5.43 -57.64 -31.66
C TYR A 835 5.03 -59.06 -32.11
N TRP A 836 4.63 -59.93 -31.17
CA TRP A 836 4.07 -61.25 -31.51
C TRP A 836 2.81 -61.13 -32.36
N LYS A 837 1.89 -60.24 -31.95
CA LYS A 837 0.66 -59.98 -32.70
C LYS A 837 0.93 -59.38 -34.07
N ALA A 838 1.87 -58.44 -34.21
CA ALA A 838 2.25 -57.86 -35.50
C ALA A 838 2.91 -58.89 -36.42
N PHE A 839 3.74 -59.79 -35.88
CA PHE A 839 4.30 -60.93 -36.59
C PHE A 839 3.23 -61.92 -37.07
N SER A 840 2.20 -62.17 -36.24
CA SER A 840 1.04 -63.00 -36.59
C SER A 840 0.12 -62.32 -37.62
N ASP A 841 -0.20 -61.03 -37.46
CA ASP A 841 -1.06 -60.24 -38.33
C ASP A 841 -0.39 -59.98 -39.70
N LEU A 842 0.94 -60.02 -39.80
CA LEU A 842 1.67 -60.00 -41.07
C LEU A 842 1.42 -61.25 -41.94
N CYS A 843 0.88 -62.33 -41.37
CA CYS A 843 0.46 -63.52 -42.12
C CYS A 843 -0.99 -63.43 -42.65
N ASP A 844 -1.85 -62.53 -42.15
CA ASP A 844 -3.27 -62.45 -42.51
C ASP A 844 -3.68 -61.10 -43.16
N LYS A 845 -4.07 -61.16 -44.44
CA LYS A 845 -4.42 -59.98 -45.23
C LYS A 845 -5.88 -59.54 -45.03
N ARG A 846 -6.13 -58.55 -44.18
CA ARG A 846 -7.26 -57.58 -44.36
C ARG A 846 -7.13 -56.30 -43.53
N ASP A 847 -7.48 -55.18 -44.19
CA ASP A 847 -7.94 -53.94 -43.55
C ASP A 847 -6.88 -53.08 -42.81
N GLN A 848 -5.68 -52.96 -43.38
CA GLN A 848 -4.55 -52.24 -42.76
C GLN A 848 -4.58 -50.70 -42.91
N SER A 849 -5.03 -50.18 -44.06
CA SER A 849 -4.94 -48.74 -44.38
C SER A 849 -5.83 -47.88 -43.47
N GLN A 850 -7.12 -48.20 -43.40
CA GLN A 850 -8.08 -47.49 -42.56
C GLN A 850 -7.76 -47.60 -41.06
N LYS A 851 -7.31 -48.78 -40.60
CA LYS A 851 -6.84 -48.97 -39.22
C LYS A 851 -5.61 -48.14 -38.91
N ALA A 852 -4.62 -48.07 -39.80
CA ALA A 852 -3.42 -47.25 -39.61
C ALA A 852 -3.74 -45.74 -39.61
N ALA A 853 -4.62 -45.29 -40.51
CA ALA A 853 -5.08 -43.90 -40.56
C ALA A 853 -5.80 -43.49 -39.27
N LYS A 854 -6.75 -44.30 -38.80
CA LYS A 854 -7.46 -44.05 -37.53
C LYS A 854 -6.51 -44.13 -36.32
N SER A 855 -5.61 -45.11 -36.28
CA SER A 855 -4.62 -45.26 -35.21
C SER A 855 -3.66 -44.06 -35.13
N PHE A 856 -3.24 -43.51 -36.27
CA PHE A 856 -2.45 -42.27 -36.32
C PHE A 856 -3.25 -41.07 -35.77
N CYS A 857 -4.52 -40.94 -36.15
CA CYS A 857 -5.39 -39.91 -35.58
C CYS A 857 -5.55 -40.06 -34.07
N ASP A 858 -5.86 -41.26 -33.56
CA ASP A 858 -6.16 -41.51 -32.15
C ASP A 858 -4.91 -41.44 -31.24
N LEU A 859 -3.76 -41.94 -31.70
CA LEU A 859 -2.55 -42.08 -30.86
C LEU A 859 -1.55 -40.92 -30.99
N CYS A 860 -1.58 -40.18 -32.11
CA CYS A 860 -0.63 -39.11 -32.42
C CYS A 860 -1.31 -37.73 -32.56
N LEU A 861 -2.32 -37.59 -33.43
CA LEU A 861 -2.90 -36.27 -33.72
C LEU A 861 -3.85 -35.79 -32.62
N LYS A 862 -4.77 -36.64 -32.16
CA LYS A 862 -5.80 -36.33 -31.16
C LYS A 862 -5.21 -35.87 -29.82
N PRO A 863 -4.18 -36.53 -29.23
CA PRO A 863 -3.57 -36.03 -27.98
C PRO A 863 -2.92 -34.65 -28.14
N SER A 864 -2.35 -34.37 -29.33
CA SER A 864 -1.76 -33.07 -29.66
C SER A 864 -2.80 -31.97 -29.81
N LEU A 865 -3.94 -32.26 -30.45
CA LEU A 865 -5.08 -31.36 -30.56
C LEU A 865 -5.69 -31.06 -29.18
N ILE A 866 -5.94 -32.09 -28.36
CA ILE A 866 -6.45 -31.95 -26.98
C ILE A 866 -5.51 -31.04 -26.17
N LYS A 867 -4.20 -31.28 -26.23
CA LYS A 867 -3.23 -30.45 -25.51
C LYS A 867 -3.25 -28.98 -25.99
N LYS A 868 -3.35 -28.75 -27.30
CA LYS A 868 -3.45 -27.40 -27.89
C LYS A 868 -4.74 -26.70 -27.44
N LEU A 869 -5.87 -27.40 -27.50
CA LEU A 869 -7.17 -26.94 -27.01
C LEU A 869 -7.08 -26.53 -25.53
N GLN A 870 -6.52 -27.37 -24.67
CA GLN A 870 -6.38 -27.07 -23.23
C GLN A 870 -5.55 -25.80 -22.96
N TRP A 871 -4.50 -25.51 -23.75
CA TRP A 871 -3.75 -24.25 -23.66
C TRP A 871 -4.62 -23.02 -24.01
N HIS A 872 -5.37 -23.07 -25.11
CA HIS A 872 -6.27 -21.99 -25.52
C HIS A 872 -7.45 -21.80 -24.56
N LEU A 873 -8.01 -22.90 -24.05
CA LEU A 873 -9.10 -22.91 -23.07
C LEU A 873 -8.67 -22.24 -21.76
N SER A 874 -7.43 -22.50 -21.31
CA SER A 874 -6.82 -21.83 -20.15
C SER A 874 -6.89 -20.30 -20.24
N LEU A 875 -6.45 -19.75 -21.39
CA LEU A 875 -6.44 -18.30 -21.64
C LEU A 875 -7.86 -17.72 -21.79
N SER A 876 -8.72 -18.47 -22.48
CA SER A 876 -10.11 -18.05 -22.73
C SER A 876 -10.90 -17.93 -21.43
N ILE A 877 -10.72 -18.86 -20.48
CA ILE A 877 -11.35 -18.81 -19.14
C ILE A 877 -10.92 -17.55 -18.37
N VAL A 878 -9.61 -17.25 -18.32
CA VAL A 878 -9.09 -16.04 -17.64
C VAL A 878 -9.62 -14.76 -18.30
N THR A 879 -9.65 -14.72 -19.63
CA THR A 879 -10.14 -13.57 -20.41
C THR A 879 -11.63 -13.34 -20.19
N TYR A 880 -12.45 -14.40 -20.24
CA TYR A 880 -13.88 -14.35 -19.94
C TYR A 880 -14.14 -13.81 -18.53
N LEU A 881 -13.39 -14.30 -17.55
CA LEU A 881 -13.54 -13.86 -16.16
C LEU A 881 -13.21 -12.38 -16.00
N ARG A 882 -12.05 -11.92 -16.50
CA ARG A 882 -11.58 -10.53 -16.40
C ARG A 882 -12.44 -9.52 -17.17
N ASN A 883 -13.05 -9.89 -18.29
CA ASN A 883 -13.72 -8.94 -19.17
C ASN A 883 -15.26 -9.00 -19.13
N ILE A 884 -15.84 -10.14 -18.71
CA ILE A 884 -17.30 -10.38 -18.80
C ILE A 884 -17.90 -10.80 -17.45
N CYS A 885 -17.25 -11.70 -16.71
CA CYS A 885 -17.83 -12.26 -15.49
C CYS A 885 -17.75 -11.34 -14.27
N ALA A 886 -16.55 -10.82 -13.98
CA ALA A 886 -16.30 -9.94 -12.83
C ALA A 886 -15.21 -8.89 -13.13
N PRO A 887 -15.44 -7.98 -14.09
CA PRO A 887 -14.46 -6.99 -14.50
C PRO A 887 -14.07 -6.00 -13.40
N LEU A 888 -14.97 -5.61 -12.49
CA LEU A 888 -14.59 -4.71 -11.38
C LEU A 888 -13.64 -5.42 -10.41
N ILE A 889 -13.99 -6.63 -9.98
CA ILE A 889 -13.19 -7.41 -9.03
C ILE A 889 -11.84 -7.79 -9.64
N LEU A 890 -11.81 -8.27 -10.89
CA LEU A 890 -10.62 -8.91 -11.46
C LEU A 890 -9.67 -7.98 -12.23
N LYS A 891 -10.04 -6.71 -12.51
CA LYS A 891 -9.11 -5.72 -13.09
C LYS A 891 -8.46 -4.79 -12.06
N ASN A 892 -8.90 -4.81 -10.80
CA ASN A 892 -8.39 -3.91 -9.76
C ASN A 892 -8.09 -4.66 -8.46
N THR A 893 -6.81 -4.70 -8.08
CA THR A 893 -6.29 -5.37 -6.88
C THR A 893 -6.94 -4.88 -5.57
N LEU A 894 -7.30 -3.60 -5.46
CA LEU A 894 -8.01 -3.08 -4.29
C LEU A 894 -9.45 -3.59 -4.23
N TYR A 895 -10.12 -3.73 -5.38
CA TYR A 895 -11.50 -4.25 -5.45
C TYR A 895 -11.52 -5.76 -5.25
N PHE A 896 -10.49 -6.49 -5.70
CA PHE A 896 -10.26 -7.89 -5.34
C PHE A 896 -10.10 -8.08 -3.81
N GLN A 897 -9.28 -7.25 -3.16
CA GLN A 897 -9.13 -7.29 -1.70
C GLN A 897 -10.43 -6.97 -0.95
N LEU A 898 -11.20 -5.99 -1.41
CA LEU A 898 -12.53 -5.71 -0.88
C LEU A 898 -13.48 -6.90 -1.07
N ALA A 899 -13.50 -7.53 -2.25
CA ALA A 899 -14.32 -8.69 -2.54
C ALA A 899 -14.01 -9.89 -1.62
N LEU A 900 -12.74 -10.12 -1.26
CA LEU A 900 -12.35 -11.12 -0.27
C LEU A 900 -12.93 -10.82 1.13
N LEU A 901 -12.94 -9.55 1.56
CA LEU A 901 -13.53 -9.16 2.85
C LEU A 901 -15.07 -9.28 2.84
N LEU A 902 -15.72 -8.91 1.73
CA LEU A 902 -17.17 -9.05 1.58
C LEU A 902 -17.58 -10.53 1.52
N ASP A 903 -16.86 -11.38 0.78
CA ASP A 903 -17.15 -12.82 0.73
C ASP A 903 -16.89 -13.53 2.06
N LEU A 904 -15.83 -13.16 2.80
CA LEU A 904 -15.64 -13.61 4.19
C LEU A 904 -16.84 -13.27 5.09
N HIS A 905 -17.40 -12.07 4.94
CA HIS A 905 -18.61 -11.70 5.67
C HIS A 905 -19.83 -12.49 5.21
N ARG A 906 -19.99 -12.73 3.90
CA ARG A 906 -21.09 -13.52 3.32
C ARG A 906 -21.10 -14.97 3.82
N ARG A 907 -19.91 -15.61 3.89
CA ARG A 907 -19.75 -16.98 4.40
C ARG A 907 -20.02 -17.06 5.90
N ASP A 908 -19.64 -16.01 6.63
CA ASP A 908 -19.82 -15.86 8.07
C ASP A 908 -19.40 -17.10 8.88
N ALA A 909 -18.19 -17.60 8.59
CA ALA A 909 -17.62 -18.78 9.24
C ALA A 909 -16.27 -18.48 9.87
N PHE A 910 -16.13 -18.77 11.17
CA PHE A 910 -14.89 -18.52 11.93
C PHE A 910 -13.63 -19.14 11.29
N ASN A 911 -13.76 -20.36 10.76
CA ASN A 911 -12.62 -21.08 10.17
C ASN A 911 -12.11 -20.41 8.89
N ASP A 912 -12.99 -19.77 8.11
CA ASP A 912 -12.60 -19.05 6.88
C ASP A 912 -11.79 -17.80 7.22
N TYR A 913 -12.20 -17.07 8.26
CA TYR A 913 -11.41 -15.98 8.82
C TYR A 913 -10.02 -16.44 9.26
N ILE A 914 -9.91 -17.54 10.01
CA ILE A 914 -8.62 -18.10 10.45
C ILE A 914 -7.74 -18.49 9.26
N SER A 915 -8.30 -19.10 8.21
CA SER A 915 -7.58 -19.45 6.99
C SER A 915 -7.02 -18.20 6.29
N TYR A 916 -7.84 -17.18 6.05
CA TYR A 916 -7.41 -15.88 5.49
C TYR A 916 -6.36 -15.17 6.35
N ILE A 917 -6.47 -15.27 7.67
CA ILE A 917 -5.52 -14.63 8.60
C ILE A 917 -4.14 -15.27 8.47
N LYS A 918 -4.11 -16.61 8.55
CA LYS A 918 -2.90 -17.44 8.55
C LYS A 918 -2.20 -17.37 7.19
N ASP A 919 -2.92 -17.65 6.10
CA ASP A 919 -2.39 -17.74 4.75
C ASP A 919 -3.30 -17.01 3.75
N TYR A 920 -3.11 -15.69 3.67
CA TYR A 920 -3.80 -14.82 2.71
C TYR A 920 -3.58 -15.26 1.26
N ASP A 921 -2.36 -15.66 0.90
CA ASP A 921 -2.02 -16.05 -0.47
C ASP A 921 -2.81 -17.30 -0.89
N GLN A 922 -2.85 -18.32 -0.01
CA GLN A 922 -3.62 -19.53 -0.26
C GLN A 922 -5.14 -19.24 -0.26
N PHE A 923 -5.64 -18.45 0.69
CA PHE A 923 -7.07 -18.11 0.73
C PHE A 923 -7.52 -17.36 -0.54
N ALA A 924 -6.71 -16.43 -1.04
CA ALA A 924 -7.00 -15.70 -2.27
C ALA A 924 -6.95 -16.61 -3.51
N LEU A 925 -6.04 -17.59 -3.55
CA LEU A 925 -6.01 -18.64 -4.56
C LEU A 925 -7.26 -19.54 -4.50
N ASP A 926 -7.67 -19.98 -3.31
CA ASP A 926 -8.84 -20.85 -3.10
C ASP A 926 -10.14 -20.13 -3.51
N PHE A 927 -10.27 -18.83 -3.19
CA PHE A 927 -11.38 -17.99 -3.62
C PHE A 927 -11.43 -17.86 -5.15
N LEU A 928 -10.29 -17.59 -5.80
CA LEU A 928 -10.20 -17.54 -7.27
C LEU A 928 -10.46 -18.90 -7.91
N GLN A 929 -10.06 -20.01 -7.29
CA GLN A 929 -10.39 -21.36 -7.76
C GLN A 929 -11.90 -21.61 -7.73
N GLN A 930 -12.56 -21.30 -6.62
CA GLN A 930 -14.02 -21.43 -6.50
C GLN A 930 -14.76 -20.56 -7.52
N MET A 931 -14.32 -19.32 -7.73
CA MET A 931 -14.84 -18.41 -8.76
C MET A 931 -14.71 -19.00 -10.18
N VAL A 932 -13.52 -19.52 -10.52
CA VAL A 932 -13.27 -20.18 -11.82
C VAL A 932 -14.17 -21.40 -12.00
N GLU A 933 -14.21 -22.31 -11.02
CA GLU A 933 -14.96 -23.57 -11.11
C GLU A 933 -16.46 -23.34 -11.25
N LYS A 934 -17.05 -22.43 -10.46
CA LYS A 934 -18.46 -22.06 -10.60
C LYS A 934 -18.75 -21.45 -11.97
N SER A 935 -17.91 -20.53 -12.44
CA SER A 935 -18.08 -19.88 -13.75
C SER A 935 -17.95 -20.85 -14.91
N CYS A 936 -17.11 -21.89 -14.77
CA CYS A 936 -16.97 -22.99 -15.74
C CYS A 936 -18.17 -23.94 -15.74
N ARG A 937 -18.75 -24.21 -14.56
CA ARG A 937 -19.93 -25.08 -14.38
C ARG A 937 -21.26 -24.42 -14.71
N HIS A 938 -21.32 -23.09 -14.76
CA HIS A 938 -22.54 -22.35 -15.09
C HIS A 938 -23.06 -22.73 -16.49
N GLU A 939 -24.35 -23.07 -16.58
CA GLU A 939 -24.97 -23.51 -17.83
C GLU A 939 -25.31 -22.33 -18.75
N VAL A 940 -25.03 -22.50 -20.04
CA VAL A 940 -25.44 -21.63 -21.14
C VAL A 940 -26.12 -22.52 -22.17
N ASN A 941 -27.40 -22.28 -22.45
CA ASN A 941 -28.22 -23.09 -23.37
C ASN A 941 -28.22 -24.60 -23.04
N GLY A 942 -28.19 -24.97 -21.75
CA GLY A 942 -28.23 -26.36 -21.28
C GLY A 942 -26.89 -27.13 -21.37
N LYS A 943 -25.77 -26.45 -21.62
CA LYS A 943 -24.41 -27.00 -21.49
C LYS A 943 -23.56 -26.14 -20.56
N ALA A 944 -22.64 -26.72 -19.81
CA ALA A 944 -21.74 -25.93 -18.98
C ALA A 944 -20.81 -25.05 -19.85
N ARG A 945 -20.55 -23.82 -19.41
CA ARG A 945 -19.72 -22.84 -20.14
C ARG A 945 -18.35 -23.38 -20.53
N PHE A 946 -17.74 -24.20 -19.67
CA PHE A 946 -16.48 -24.89 -19.96
C PHE A 946 -16.54 -25.71 -21.26
N HIS A 947 -17.60 -26.50 -21.44
CA HIS A 947 -17.81 -27.33 -22.62
C HIS A 947 -18.08 -26.49 -23.86
N VAL A 948 -18.89 -25.43 -23.77
CA VAL A 948 -19.14 -24.50 -24.89
C VAL A 948 -17.82 -23.88 -25.37
N MET A 949 -17.03 -23.31 -24.46
CA MET A 949 -15.73 -22.72 -24.80
C MET A 949 -14.74 -23.75 -25.34
N ALA A 950 -14.74 -24.98 -24.83
CA ALA A 950 -13.93 -26.07 -25.36
C ALA A 950 -14.36 -26.49 -26.77
N GLN A 951 -15.67 -26.54 -27.06
CA GLN A 951 -16.22 -26.87 -28.38
C GLN A 951 -15.86 -25.79 -29.42
N ASP A 952 -15.98 -24.50 -29.08
CA ASP A 952 -15.59 -23.39 -29.96
C ASP A 952 -14.09 -23.44 -30.32
N ILE A 953 -13.23 -23.71 -29.34
CA ILE A 953 -11.77 -23.84 -29.53
C ILE A 953 -11.41 -25.11 -30.29
N ALA A 954 -12.13 -26.22 -30.06
CA ALA A 954 -11.93 -27.46 -30.80
C ALA A 954 -12.14 -27.26 -32.31
N ALA A 955 -13.20 -26.54 -32.70
CA ALA A 955 -13.49 -26.23 -34.09
C ALA A 955 -12.34 -25.44 -34.76
N ASP A 956 -11.84 -24.37 -34.13
CA ASP A 956 -10.71 -23.58 -34.65
C ASP A 956 -9.40 -24.38 -34.76
N VAL A 957 -9.08 -25.20 -33.76
CA VAL A 957 -7.84 -25.99 -33.76
C VAL A 957 -7.90 -27.15 -34.77
N VAL A 958 -9.07 -27.78 -34.96
CA VAL A 958 -9.27 -28.83 -35.96
C VAL A 958 -9.35 -28.26 -37.39
N ASP A 959 -9.97 -27.10 -37.60
CA ASP A 959 -9.97 -26.40 -38.89
C ASP A 959 -8.53 -26.07 -39.36
N LYS A 960 -7.65 -25.66 -38.44
CA LYS A 960 -6.21 -25.48 -38.75
C LYS A 960 -5.54 -26.78 -39.19
N ALA A 961 -5.89 -27.93 -38.58
CA ALA A 961 -5.36 -29.23 -38.99
C ALA A 961 -5.89 -29.67 -40.36
N LYS A 962 -7.18 -29.48 -40.64
CA LYS A 962 -7.81 -29.71 -41.96
C LYS A 962 -7.10 -28.89 -43.05
N LYS A 963 -6.90 -27.58 -42.82
CA LYS A 963 -6.18 -26.67 -43.74
C LYS A 963 -4.71 -27.07 -43.99
N CYS A 964 -4.07 -27.76 -43.05
CA CYS A 964 -2.75 -28.34 -43.29
C CYS A 964 -2.82 -29.63 -44.12
N MET A 965 -3.83 -30.47 -43.92
CA MET A 965 -4.07 -31.67 -44.74
C MET A 965 -4.43 -31.30 -46.19
N ASP A 966 -5.23 -30.25 -46.41
CA ASP A 966 -5.58 -29.75 -47.75
C ASP A 966 -4.34 -29.34 -48.57
N LYS A 967 -3.35 -28.70 -47.92
CA LYS A 967 -2.07 -28.36 -48.55
C LYS A 967 -1.30 -29.63 -48.95
N VAL A 968 -1.23 -30.61 -48.04
CA VAL A 968 -0.50 -31.88 -48.27
C VAL A 968 -1.19 -32.75 -49.33
N ASN A 969 -2.51 -32.65 -49.46
CA ASN A 969 -3.27 -33.29 -50.53
C ASN A 969 -2.88 -32.78 -51.94
N ALA A 970 -2.35 -31.57 -52.07
CA ALA A 970 -1.83 -31.04 -53.33
C ALA A 970 -0.42 -31.57 -53.70
N GLU A 971 0.31 -32.15 -52.75
CA GLU A 971 1.67 -32.65 -52.94
C GLU A 971 1.70 -34.14 -53.37
N LYS A 972 2.82 -34.59 -53.95
CA LYS A 972 3.01 -36.00 -54.35
C LYS A 972 3.78 -36.78 -53.28
N ALA A 973 3.16 -37.81 -52.71
CA ALA A 973 3.79 -38.76 -51.79
C ALA A 973 3.81 -40.17 -52.41
N ASN A 974 4.95 -40.86 -52.35
CA ASN A 974 5.12 -42.20 -52.93
C ASN A 974 4.99 -43.33 -51.89
N THR A 975 4.90 -42.99 -50.60
CA THR A 975 4.66 -43.94 -49.49
C THR A 975 3.74 -43.32 -48.44
N ALA A 976 3.05 -44.15 -47.66
CA ALA A 976 2.27 -43.68 -46.50
C ALA A 976 3.12 -42.94 -45.46
N LYS A 977 4.38 -43.37 -45.28
CA LYS A 977 5.37 -42.70 -44.42
C LYS A 977 5.67 -41.28 -44.90
N GLN A 978 5.98 -41.10 -46.19
CA GLN A 978 6.20 -39.78 -46.78
C GLN A 978 4.97 -38.87 -46.65
N LEU A 979 3.76 -39.41 -46.84
CA LEU A 979 2.53 -38.62 -46.68
C LEU A 979 2.40 -38.08 -45.24
N ILE A 980 2.68 -38.92 -44.24
CA ILE A 980 2.71 -38.49 -42.84
C ILE A 980 3.85 -37.50 -42.60
N GLU A 981 5.06 -37.72 -43.11
CA GLU A 981 6.18 -36.77 -42.96
C GLU A 981 5.84 -35.37 -43.51
N LEU A 982 5.17 -35.28 -44.67
CA LEU A 982 4.67 -34.01 -45.21
C LEU A 982 3.58 -33.39 -44.32
N PHE A 983 2.65 -34.19 -43.81
CA PHE A 983 1.61 -33.72 -42.87
C PHE A 983 2.17 -33.23 -41.53
N LEU A 984 3.15 -33.94 -40.97
CA LEU A 984 3.88 -33.48 -39.79
C LEU A 984 4.57 -32.14 -40.07
N THR A 985 5.27 -32.02 -41.20
CA THR A 985 5.98 -30.79 -41.61
C THR A 985 5.01 -29.61 -41.74
N ALA A 986 3.84 -29.82 -42.35
CA ALA A 986 2.78 -28.80 -42.42
C ALA A 986 2.20 -28.41 -41.05
N LEU A 987 2.35 -29.26 -40.02
CA LEU A 987 1.90 -29.02 -38.65
C LEU A 987 3.00 -28.50 -37.71
N GLU A 988 4.29 -28.54 -38.07
CA GLU A 988 5.42 -28.20 -37.18
C GLU A 988 5.39 -26.76 -36.63
N GLY A 989 4.69 -25.83 -37.31
CA GLY A 989 4.47 -24.46 -36.82
C GLY A 989 3.26 -24.29 -35.90
N ASN A 990 2.38 -25.28 -35.78
CA ASN A 990 1.07 -25.19 -35.11
C ASN A 990 0.88 -26.18 -33.95
N LEU A 991 1.45 -27.39 -34.05
CA LEU A 991 1.28 -28.50 -33.11
C LEU A 991 2.62 -29.19 -32.80
N VAL A 992 2.67 -29.85 -31.65
CA VAL A 992 3.71 -30.83 -31.31
C VAL A 992 3.14 -32.21 -31.53
N ILE A 993 3.79 -33.08 -32.31
CA ILE A 993 3.38 -34.48 -32.48
C ILE A 993 4.47 -35.40 -31.95
N GLN A 994 4.07 -36.45 -31.22
CA GLN A 994 4.96 -37.51 -30.77
C GLN A 994 5.40 -38.36 -31.98
N LYS A 995 6.58 -38.08 -32.52
CA LYS A 995 7.13 -38.79 -33.69
C LYS A 995 7.48 -40.25 -33.36
N GLU A 996 7.66 -40.56 -32.08
CA GLU A 996 8.06 -41.86 -31.55
C GLU A 996 7.00 -42.94 -31.84
N LYS A 997 5.72 -42.64 -31.57
CA LYS A 997 4.58 -43.55 -31.79
C LYS A 997 4.30 -43.87 -33.25
N ILE A 998 4.83 -43.08 -34.19
CA ILE A 998 4.56 -43.25 -35.63
C ILE A 998 5.17 -44.56 -36.15
N HIS A 999 6.26 -45.02 -35.51
CA HIS A 999 6.90 -46.31 -35.79
C HIS A 999 6.03 -47.51 -35.35
N ASP A 1000 5.30 -47.38 -34.23
CA ASP A 1000 4.38 -48.42 -33.72
C ASP A 1000 3.10 -48.56 -34.57
N ILE A 1001 2.75 -47.53 -35.37
CA ILE A 1001 1.46 -47.41 -36.06
C ILE A 1001 1.52 -47.77 -37.55
N LEU A 1002 2.67 -47.53 -38.20
CA LEU A 1002 2.83 -47.73 -39.64
C LEU A 1002 3.64 -49.00 -39.95
N PRO A 1003 2.99 -50.15 -40.23
CA PRO A 1003 3.70 -51.27 -40.86
C PRO A 1003 4.33 -50.78 -42.16
N ARG A 1004 5.61 -51.10 -42.39
CA ARG A 1004 6.43 -50.54 -43.50
C ARG A 1004 5.90 -50.85 -44.92
N ASN A 1005 4.82 -51.64 -45.06
CA ASN A 1005 4.24 -52.13 -46.31
C ASN A 1005 2.76 -51.74 -46.54
N ILE A 1006 2.36 -50.48 -46.32
CA ILE A 1006 1.05 -49.99 -46.81
C ILE A 1006 1.09 -49.87 -48.34
N LEU A 1007 0.46 -50.83 -49.03
CA LEU A 1007 0.57 -51.03 -50.49
C LEU A 1007 -0.17 -50.00 -51.36
N ASN A 1008 -1.06 -49.18 -50.79
CA ASN A 1008 -1.85 -48.19 -51.55
C ASN A 1008 -1.86 -46.81 -50.84
N VAL A 1009 -1.00 -45.91 -51.31
CA VAL A 1009 -0.84 -44.56 -50.76
C VAL A 1009 -2.02 -43.65 -51.09
N ALA A 1010 -2.70 -43.87 -52.23
CA ALA A 1010 -3.89 -43.11 -52.59
C ALA A 1010 -5.06 -43.43 -51.66
N GLN A 1011 -5.28 -44.73 -51.36
CA GLN A 1011 -6.27 -45.13 -50.37
C GLN A 1011 -5.94 -44.58 -48.98
N PHE A 1012 -4.68 -44.72 -48.54
CA PHE A 1012 -4.24 -44.19 -47.24
C PHE A 1012 -4.40 -42.67 -47.11
N ARG A 1013 -4.22 -41.90 -48.20
CA ARG A 1013 -4.51 -40.46 -48.23
C ARG A 1013 -5.98 -40.16 -47.97
N THR A 1014 -6.88 -40.87 -48.65
CA THR A 1014 -8.34 -40.74 -48.44
C THR A 1014 -8.71 -41.15 -47.02
N ASP A 1015 -8.27 -42.32 -46.57
CA ASP A 1015 -8.56 -42.83 -45.22
C ASP A 1015 -8.08 -41.88 -44.12
N LEU A 1016 -6.90 -41.25 -44.30
CA LEU A 1016 -6.36 -40.26 -43.35
C LEU A 1016 -7.14 -38.94 -43.37
N PHE A 1017 -7.60 -38.48 -44.53
CA PHE A 1017 -8.45 -37.30 -44.63
C PHE A 1017 -9.81 -37.54 -43.97
N ASP A 1018 -10.44 -38.67 -44.25
CA ASP A 1018 -11.72 -39.07 -43.65
C ASP A 1018 -11.58 -39.31 -42.13
N ALA A 1019 -10.45 -39.86 -41.67
CA ALA A 1019 -10.15 -39.96 -40.24
C ALA A 1019 -10.06 -38.57 -39.59
N ILE A 1020 -9.38 -37.59 -40.20
CA ILE A 1020 -9.31 -36.20 -39.71
C ILE A 1020 -10.69 -35.52 -39.72
N LEU A 1021 -11.55 -35.79 -40.72
CA LEU A 1021 -12.93 -35.30 -40.73
C LEU A 1021 -13.80 -35.92 -39.62
N SER A 1022 -13.62 -37.22 -39.36
CA SER A 1022 -14.32 -37.91 -38.25
C SER A 1022 -13.86 -37.42 -36.88
N LEU A 1023 -12.58 -37.08 -36.75
CA LEU A 1023 -11.94 -36.67 -35.51
C LEU A 1023 -12.58 -35.41 -34.88
N GLU A 1024 -13.11 -34.50 -35.68
CA GLU A 1024 -13.86 -33.33 -35.18
C GLU A 1024 -15.10 -33.77 -34.39
N LYS A 1025 -15.91 -34.68 -34.95
CA LYS A 1025 -17.13 -35.17 -34.32
C LYS A 1025 -16.83 -36.03 -33.09
N GLU A 1026 -15.78 -36.84 -33.17
CA GLU A 1026 -15.30 -37.64 -32.04
C GLU A 1026 -14.78 -36.76 -30.89
N LEU A 1027 -14.01 -35.71 -31.20
CA LEU A 1027 -13.49 -34.76 -30.22
C LEU A 1027 -14.60 -33.90 -29.59
N LEU A 1028 -15.54 -33.38 -30.39
CA LEU A 1028 -16.67 -32.60 -29.89
C LEU A 1028 -17.56 -33.41 -28.94
N LYS A 1029 -17.74 -34.71 -29.22
CA LYS A 1029 -18.46 -35.63 -28.33
C LYS A 1029 -17.66 -35.93 -27.05
N GLU A 1030 -16.37 -36.24 -27.17
CA GLU A 1030 -15.51 -36.49 -26.01
C GLU A 1030 -15.46 -35.30 -25.04
N ILE A 1031 -15.49 -34.06 -25.57
CA ILE A 1031 -15.56 -32.84 -24.77
C ILE A 1031 -16.83 -32.80 -23.91
N GLU A 1032 -17.96 -33.36 -24.35
CA GLU A 1032 -19.19 -33.40 -23.53
C GLU A 1032 -19.04 -34.32 -22.30
N ASP A 1033 -18.19 -35.34 -22.42
CA ASP A 1033 -17.84 -36.27 -21.34
C ASP A 1033 -16.69 -35.75 -20.44
N TRP A 1034 -16.06 -34.60 -20.76
CA TRP A 1034 -14.95 -34.06 -19.97
C TRP A 1034 -15.39 -33.58 -18.58
N GLU A 1035 -14.76 -34.11 -17.54
CA GLU A 1035 -14.84 -33.54 -16.20
C GLU A 1035 -14.23 -32.13 -16.15
N ILE A 1036 -14.93 -31.21 -15.48
CA ILE A 1036 -14.49 -29.82 -15.32
C ILE A 1036 -13.42 -29.76 -14.21
N GLN A 1037 -12.17 -30.09 -14.57
CA GLN A 1037 -10.98 -30.04 -13.71
C GLN A 1037 -10.01 -28.94 -14.16
N VAL A 1038 -10.29 -27.69 -13.79
CA VAL A 1038 -9.51 -26.49 -14.22
C VAL A 1038 -8.08 -26.46 -13.69
N GLN A 1039 -7.75 -27.30 -12.71
CA GLN A 1039 -6.42 -27.46 -12.11
C GLN A 1039 -5.43 -28.24 -12.99
N ASP A 1040 -5.93 -29.09 -13.90
CA ASP A 1040 -5.11 -29.91 -14.79
C ASP A 1040 -4.76 -29.19 -16.11
N LEU A 1041 -5.33 -28.00 -16.31
CA LEU A 1041 -5.06 -27.17 -17.47
C LEU A 1041 -3.58 -26.70 -17.50
N PRO A 1042 -2.93 -26.67 -18.68
CA PRO A 1042 -1.52 -26.29 -18.82
C PRO A 1042 -1.16 -24.92 -18.24
N VAL A 1043 -2.13 -24.01 -18.20
CA VAL A 1043 -2.02 -22.69 -17.56
C VAL A 1043 -3.19 -22.57 -16.58
N VAL A 1044 -2.95 -22.91 -15.32
CA VAL A 1044 -3.99 -22.97 -14.27
C VAL A 1044 -4.68 -21.60 -14.09
N PRO A 1045 -5.99 -21.44 -14.40
CA PRO A 1045 -6.61 -20.12 -14.51
C PRO A 1045 -6.60 -19.29 -13.22
N HIS A 1046 -6.88 -19.91 -12.08
CA HIS A 1046 -6.89 -19.21 -10.78
C HIS A 1046 -5.49 -18.74 -10.36
N GLN A 1047 -4.44 -19.49 -10.72
CA GLN A 1047 -3.04 -19.09 -10.44
C GLN A 1047 -2.61 -17.91 -11.31
N GLN A 1048 -3.09 -17.82 -12.55
CA GLN A 1048 -2.84 -16.64 -13.39
C GLN A 1048 -3.62 -15.41 -12.93
N LEU A 1049 -4.89 -15.57 -12.54
CA LEU A 1049 -5.64 -14.48 -11.90
C LEU A 1049 -4.91 -13.98 -10.64
N TYR A 1050 -4.39 -14.90 -9.80
CA TYR A 1050 -3.59 -14.51 -8.64
C TYR A 1050 -2.24 -13.90 -9.00
N ARG A 1051 -1.62 -14.27 -10.13
CA ARG A 1051 -0.40 -13.60 -10.63
C ARG A 1051 -0.64 -12.14 -10.99
N ILE A 1052 -1.82 -11.80 -11.51
CA ILE A 1052 -2.17 -10.42 -11.90
C ILE A 1052 -2.68 -9.61 -10.69
N LEU A 1053 -3.41 -10.24 -9.77
CA LEU A 1053 -4.08 -9.59 -8.64
C LEU A 1053 -3.30 -9.67 -7.32
N GLY A 1054 -2.36 -10.60 -7.19
CA GLY A 1054 -1.57 -10.81 -5.99
C GLY A 1054 -0.78 -9.57 -5.60
N THR A 1055 -0.66 -9.33 -4.30
CA THR A 1055 0.10 -8.20 -3.75
C THR A 1055 1.45 -8.66 -3.21
N CYS A 1056 2.25 -7.69 -2.77
CA CYS A 1056 3.48 -7.95 -2.05
C CYS A 1056 3.22 -8.84 -0.82
N THR A 1057 3.97 -9.92 -0.74
CA THR A 1057 3.85 -10.97 0.29
C THR A 1057 4.34 -10.53 1.67
N GLU A 1058 4.95 -9.34 1.77
CA GLU A 1058 5.29 -8.73 3.04
C GLU A 1058 4.02 -8.45 3.85
N LYS A 1059 4.01 -8.90 5.11
CA LYS A 1059 2.91 -8.68 6.05
C LYS A 1059 3.32 -7.65 7.09
N CYS A 1060 2.39 -6.80 7.49
CA CYS A 1060 2.63 -5.77 8.49
C CYS A 1060 3.11 -6.41 9.81
N PRO A 1061 4.27 -6.00 10.37
CA PRO A 1061 4.92 -6.72 11.47
C PRO A 1061 4.15 -6.74 12.80
N PHE A 1062 3.05 -5.99 12.90
CA PHE A 1062 2.18 -5.95 14.09
C PHE A 1062 0.98 -6.89 13.93
N CYS A 1063 0.08 -6.64 12.97
CA CYS A 1063 -1.17 -7.38 12.79
C CYS A 1063 -1.19 -8.46 11.71
N GLY A 1064 -0.12 -8.60 10.92
CA GLY A 1064 -0.06 -9.59 9.86
C GLY A 1064 -0.98 -9.33 8.65
N VAL A 1065 -1.55 -8.12 8.50
CA VAL A 1065 -2.24 -7.75 7.24
C VAL A 1065 -1.22 -7.74 6.08
N PRO A 1066 -1.53 -8.30 4.90
CA PRO A 1066 -0.66 -8.19 3.73
C PRO A 1066 -0.50 -6.73 3.28
N CYS A 1067 0.59 -6.44 2.56
CA CYS A 1067 0.77 -5.19 1.83
C CYS A 1067 -0.24 -5.10 0.66
N GLU A 1068 -0.62 -3.88 0.27
CA GLU A 1068 -1.57 -3.63 -0.84
C GLU A 1068 -0.89 -3.29 -2.17
N HIS A 1069 0.41 -2.96 -2.15
CA HIS A 1069 1.18 -2.68 -3.36
C HIS A 1069 1.66 -3.95 -4.06
N GLN A 1070 1.93 -3.84 -5.36
CA GLN A 1070 2.54 -4.90 -6.18
C GLN A 1070 4.03 -4.62 -6.43
N GLY A 1071 4.77 -5.63 -6.89
CA GLY A 1071 6.19 -5.51 -7.22
C GLY A 1071 7.14 -5.50 -6.01
N GLU A 1072 8.44 -5.40 -6.28
CA GLU A 1072 9.52 -5.34 -5.30
C GLU A 1072 10.00 -3.89 -5.10
N ASN A 1073 10.68 -3.59 -3.97
CA ASN A 1073 11.28 -2.27 -3.67
C ASN A 1073 10.32 -1.06 -3.58
N HIS A 1074 9.15 -1.22 -2.95
CA HIS A 1074 8.24 -0.12 -2.60
C HIS A 1074 8.18 0.12 -1.07
N GLN A 1075 7.64 1.27 -0.67
CA GLN A 1075 7.28 1.49 0.74
C GLN A 1075 5.98 0.73 1.06
N HIS A 1076 6.06 -0.27 1.94
CA HIS A 1076 4.93 -1.15 2.25
C HIS A 1076 3.84 -0.42 3.04
N PHE A 1077 2.59 -0.74 2.73
CA PHE A 1077 1.41 -0.02 3.19
C PHE A 1077 0.16 -0.93 3.17
N SER A 1078 -0.77 -0.68 4.08
CA SER A 1078 -2.16 -1.15 3.99
C SER A 1078 -3.08 -0.10 4.62
N ARG A 1079 -4.29 0.02 4.06
CA ARG A 1079 -5.39 0.89 4.51
C ARG A 1079 -6.14 0.27 5.70
N TYR A 1080 -6.09 -1.06 5.86
CA TYR A 1080 -7.05 -1.83 6.65
C TYR A 1080 -6.37 -2.80 7.64
N HIS A 1081 -5.73 -2.26 8.67
CA HIS A 1081 -5.05 -3.06 9.69
C HIS A 1081 -6.01 -3.93 10.54
N ARG A 1082 -5.63 -5.20 10.76
CA ARG A 1082 -6.35 -6.14 11.63
C ARG A 1082 -6.10 -5.81 13.12
N ALA A 1083 -7.01 -6.17 14.02
CA ALA A 1083 -6.77 -6.11 15.46
C ALA A 1083 -5.73 -7.17 15.90
N LEU A 1084 -4.84 -6.88 16.86
CA LEU A 1084 -3.79 -7.86 17.24
C LEU A 1084 -4.37 -9.18 17.78
N ALA A 1085 -5.51 -9.12 18.47
CA ALA A 1085 -6.25 -10.28 18.98
C ALA A 1085 -6.63 -11.29 17.88
N VAL A 1086 -6.80 -10.80 16.65
CA VAL A 1086 -7.17 -11.59 15.47
C VAL A 1086 -5.98 -12.38 14.92
N ASN A 1087 -4.74 -12.01 15.25
CA ASN A 1087 -3.52 -12.65 14.72
C ASN A 1087 -2.63 -13.31 15.81
N ASN A 1088 -2.98 -13.15 17.10
CA ASN A 1088 -2.28 -13.69 18.27
C ASN A 1088 -0.75 -13.53 18.24
N THR A 1089 -0.25 -12.36 17.84
CA THR A 1089 1.18 -12.06 17.81
C THR A 1089 1.73 -12.05 19.25
N PRO A 1090 2.53 -13.04 19.71
CA PRO A 1090 3.05 -13.08 21.07
C PRO A 1090 4.02 -11.91 21.29
N PRO A 1091 4.08 -11.30 22.50
CA PRO A 1091 5.04 -10.23 22.79
C PRO A 1091 6.50 -10.60 22.53
N GLU A 1092 6.83 -11.90 22.58
CA GLU A 1092 8.16 -12.46 22.29
C GLU A 1092 8.61 -12.40 20.81
N MET A 1093 7.66 -12.17 19.90
CA MET A 1093 7.82 -12.11 18.44
C MET A 1093 7.96 -10.68 17.92
N LEU A 1094 7.68 -9.66 18.74
CA LEU A 1094 7.86 -8.25 18.36
C LEU A 1094 9.35 -7.95 18.06
N PRO A 1095 9.69 -7.18 17.00
CA PRO A 1095 11.07 -7.00 16.55
C PRO A 1095 12.07 -6.29 17.47
N PHE A 1096 11.62 -5.92 18.67
CA PHE A 1096 12.29 -4.93 19.51
C PHE A 1096 12.81 -5.53 20.81
N LYS A 1097 13.29 -6.79 20.80
CA LYS A 1097 13.61 -7.51 22.05
C LYS A 1097 14.75 -6.89 22.88
N THR A 1098 15.58 -6.02 22.29
CA THR A 1098 16.57 -5.17 22.99
C THR A 1098 15.95 -3.88 23.57
N THR A 1099 15.04 -3.23 22.84
CA THR A 1099 14.35 -2.01 23.29
C THR A 1099 13.28 -2.34 24.35
N LEU A 1100 12.47 -3.37 24.14
CA LEU A 1100 11.49 -3.87 25.10
C LEU A 1100 12.12 -4.38 26.40
N LYS A 1101 13.34 -4.95 26.37
CA LYS A 1101 14.05 -5.27 27.62
C LYS A 1101 14.46 -4.01 28.40
N LYS A 1102 14.92 -2.95 27.72
CA LYS A 1102 15.19 -1.64 28.35
C LYS A 1102 13.92 -0.98 28.89
N ILE A 1103 12.78 -1.13 28.21
CA ILE A 1103 11.47 -0.62 28.65
C ILE A 1103 10.91 -1.45 29.82
N SER A 1104 11.08 -2.77 29.82
CA SER A 1104 10.60 -3.66 30.91
C SER A 1104 11.30 -3.42 32.26
N ALA A 1105 12.48 -2.80 32.26
CA ALA A 1105 13.17 -2.37 33.48
C ALA A 1105 12.61 -1.04 34.05
N LEU A 1106 11.71 -0.38 33.34
CA LEU A 1106 11.11 0.92 33.71
C LEU A 1106 9.58 0.87 33.90
N LEU A 1107 8.93 -0.27 33.63
CA LEU A 1107 7.48 -0.45 33.76
C LEU A 1107 7.14 -1.85 34.28
N THR A 1108 6.46 -1.91 35.43
CA THR A 1108 5.86 -3.12 36.00
C THR A 1108 4.64 -3.57 35.19
N PHE A 1109 4.86 -4.41 34.18
CA PHE A 1109 3.79 -5.03 33.42
C PHE A 1109 3.26 -6.30 34.09
N ASN A 1110 2.04 -6.23 34.66
CA ASN A 1110 1.19 -7.41 34.82
C ASN A 1110 0.43 -7.64 33.50
N LEU A 1111 1.01 -8.47 32.61
CA LEU A 1111 0.36 -8.93 31.39
C LEU A 1111 -0.66 -10.03 31.74
N ASP A 1112 -1.89 -9.66 32.07
CA ASP A 1112 -3.00 -10.63 32.11
C ASP A 1112 -3.34 -11.09 30.68
N GLN A 1113 -3.64 -12.37 30.51
CA GLN A 1113 -4.09 -12.97 29.24
C GLN A 1113 -5.43 -12.40 28.73
N SER A 1114 -6.09 -11.53 29.50
CA SER A 1114 -7.31 -10.82 29.12
C SER A 1114 -7.07 -9.60 28.23
N THR A 1115 -5.89 -8.99 28.23
CA THR A 1115 -5.60 -7.73 27.53
C THR A 1115 -5.04 -7.90 26.11
N MET A 1116 -4.78 -9.14 25.66
CA MET A 1116 -4.39 -9.48 24.27
C MET A 1116 -5.47 -9.16 23.21
N ASN A 1117 -6.54 -8.48 23.60
CA ASN A 1117 -7.87 -8.72 23.07
C ASN A 1117 -8.55 -7.57 22.32
N CYS A 1118 -8.00 -6.35 22.34
CA CYS A 1118 -8.42 -5.27 21.44
C CYS A 1118 -7.34 -4.19 21.51
N MET A 1119 -6.60 -3.92 20.44
CA MET A 1119 -5.32 -3.19 20.58
C MET A 1119 -5.39 -1.71 20.24
N SER A 1120 -4.78 -0.87 21.11
CA SER A 1120 -4.26 0.53 20.95
C SER A 1120 -4.04 1.27 22.32
N ARG A 1121 -3.70 2.58 22.43
CA ARG A 1121 -3.56 3.42 23.69
C ARG A 1121 -2.70 3.00 24.90
N ASP A 1122 -2.95 1.87 25.57
CA ASP A 1122 -2.29 1.50 26.86
C ASP A 1122 -0.93 0.82 26.71
N ILE A 1123 -0.25 1.02 25.58
CA ILE A 1123 1.16 0.67 25.44
C ILE A 1123 1.93 1.89 24.91
N HIS A 1124 2.32 2.76 25.85
CA HIS A 1124 3.27 3.84 25.57
C HIS A 1124 4.68 3.28 25.36
N VAL A 1125 5.16 3.25 24.11
CA VAL A 1125 6.59 3.12 23.83
C VAL A 1125 7.24 4.51 23.92
N LYS A 1126 7.78 4.85 25.09
CA LYS A 1126 8.64 6.06 25.21
C LYS A 1126 9.87 5.91 24.31
N SER A 1127 10.24 7.01 23.66
CA SER A 1127 11.37 7.09 22.73
C SER A 1127 12.70 6.65 23.38
N CYS A 1128 13.25 5.54 22.88
CA CYS A 1128 14.67 5.25 23.02
C CYS A 1128 15.39 5.82 21.79
N SER A 1129 16.25 6.82 22.01
CA SER A 1129 17.17 7.31 20.99
C SER A 1129 18.19 6.22 20.62
N ALA A 1130 17.95 5.54 19.50
CA ALA A 1130 18.90 4.70 18.80
C ALA A 1130 18.95 5.14 17.33
N SER A 1131 20.10 4.96 16.68
CA SER A 1131 20.35 5.38 15.29
C SER A 1131 19.34 4.81 14.30
N PRO A 1132 19.13 5.44 13.13
CA PRO A 1132 18.21 4.94 12.10
C PRO A 1132 18.54 3.50 11.73
N LEU A 1133 17.57 2.60 11.90
CA LEU A 1133 17.67 1.22 11.45
C LEU A 1133 17.23 1.17 9.98
N GLU A 1134 18.21 1.14 9.07
CA GLU A 1134 18.07 1.18 7.59
C GLU A 1134 17.40 -0.07 6.96
N SER A 1135 16.33 -0.61 7.55
CA SER A 1135 15.78 -1.91 7.12
C SER A 1135 14.27 -2.13 7.18
N ASN A 1136 13.47 -1.17 7.65
CA ASN A 1136 12.00 -1.30 7.63
C ASN A 1136 11.40 -0.45 6.51
N ASN A 1137 11.17 -1.08 5.35
CA ASN A 1137 10.49 -0.46 4.20
C ASN A 1137 8.98 -0.21 4.41
N TRP A 1138 8.42 -0.48 5.59
CA TRP A 1138 7.04 -0.10 5.90
C TRP A 1138 6.97 1.41 6.20
N GLY A 1139 6.03 2.12 5.58
CA GLY A 1139 5.81 3.56 5.79
C GLY A 1139 5.35 3.90 7.21
N GLU A 1140 5.05 5.18 7.49
CA GLU A 1140 4.67 5.70 8.82
C GLU A 1140 3.86 4.67 9.62
N LEU A 1141 4.55 4.04 10.57
CA LEU A 1141 4.14 2.75 11.10
C LEU A 1141 2.91 2.94 11.98
N TYR A 1142 1.79 2.38 11.51
CA TYR A 1142 0.61 2.09 12.31
C TYR A 1142 -0.14 3.33 12.84
N LYS A 1143 -1.25 3.69 12.18
CA LYS A 1143 -2.30 4.47 12.85
C LYS A 1143 -3.02 3.54 13.83
N ASP A 1144 -3.14 3.97 15.08
CA ASP A 1144 -3.48 3.16 16.27
C ASP A 1144 -4.91 2.57 16.30
N GLN A 1145 -5.54 2.23 15.17
CA GLN A 1145 -6.88 1.65 15.16
C GLN A 1145 -6.99 0.49 14.16
N SER A 1146 -7.42 -0.67 14.67
CA SER A 1146 -7.90 -1.77 13.82
C SER A 1146 -9.19 -1.35 13.10
N SER A 1147 -9.32 -1.70 11.83
CA SER A 1147 -10.45 -1.26 10.99
C SER A 1147 -11.81 -1.68 11.55
N VAL A 1148 -12.87 -0.97 11.16
CA VAL A 1148 -14.25 -1.23 11.64
C VAL A 1148 -14.66 -2.68 11.32
N TYR A 1149 -14.30 -3.17 10.13
CA TYR A 1149 -14.46 -4.57 9.73
C TYR A 1149 -13.80 -5.55 10.70
N TRP A 1150 -12.51 -5.39 11.02
CA TRP A 1150 -11.81 -6.33 11.89
C TRP A 1150 -12.26 -6.24 13.36
N ARG A 1151 -12.75 -5.08 13.81
CA ARG A 1151 -13.42 -4.95 15.12
C ARG A 1151 -14.78 -5.66 15.14
N PHE A 1152 -15.57 -5.56 14.07
CA PHE A 1152 -16.84 -6.30 13.90
C PHE A 1152 -16.61 -7.82 13.93
N VAL A 1153 -15.65 -8.32 13.15
CA VAL A 1153 -15.28 -9.75 13.12
C VAL A 1153 -14.82 -10.22 14.50
N LEU A 1154 -13.93 -9.47 15.16
CA LEU A 1154 -13.46 -9.80 16.51
C LEU A 1154 -14.60 -9.80 17.54
N LYS A 1155 -15.55 -8.86 17.45
CA LYS A 1155 -16.74 -8.83 18.31
C LYS A 1155 -17.63 -10.06 18.10
N ARG A 1156 -17.85 -10.46 16.85
CA ARG A 1156 -18.67 -11.60 16.48
C ARG A 1156 -18.07 -12.92 16.96
N TYR A 1157 -16.76 -13.08 16.80
CA TYR A 1157 -16.04 -14.33 17.05
C TYR A 1157 -15.19 -14.35 18.34
N GLN A 1158 -15.39 -13.40 19.26
CA GLN A 1158 -14.55 -13.20 20.46
C GLN A 1158 -14.30 -14.45 21.32
N LYS A 1159 -15.26 -15.39 21.40
CA LYS A 1159 -15.11 -16.66 22.13
C LYS A 1159 -14.28 -17.69 21.35
N GLN A 1160 -14.49 -17.78 20.04
CA GLN A 1160 -13.80 -18.74 19.17
C GLN A 1160 -12.35 -18.35 18.92
N PHE A 1161 -12.04 -17.05 18.76
CA PHE A 1161 -10.64 -16.57 18.75
C PHE A 1161 -9.90 -16.95 20.03
N ALA A 1162 -10.53 -16.75 21.19
CA ALA A 1162 -9.93 -17.10 22.48
C ALA A 1162 -9.72 -18.61 22.66
N GLN A 1163 -10.69 -19.43 22.23
CA GLN A 1163 -10.52 -20.89 22.22
C GLN A 1163 -9.39 -21.34 21.27
N HIS A 1164 -9.35 -20.80 20.05
CA HIS A 1164 -8.35 -21.13 19.04
C HIS A 1164 -6.92 -20.76 19.46
N TYR A 1165 -6.77 -19.65 20.20
CA TYR A 1165 -5.49 -19.13 20.67
C TYR A 1165 -5.15 -19.47 22.13
N TYR A 1166 -6.00 -20.28 22.81
CA TYR A 1166 -5.86 -20.64 24.23
C TYR A 1166 -5.70 -19.41 25.16
N SER A 1167 -6.47 -18.36 24.89
CA SER A 1167 -6.48 -17.09 25.62
C SER A 1167 -7.86 -16.81 26.26
N LYS A 1168 -8.00 -15.70 26.99
CA LYS A 1168 -9.31 -15.26 27.51
C LYS A 1168 -10.12 -14.55 26.39
N PRO A 1169 -11.46 -14.60 26.38
CA PRO A 1169 -12.30 -13.91 25.39
C PRO A 1169 -12.11 -12.39 25.34
N ALA A 1170 -12.23 -11.83 24.13
CA ALA A 1170 -12.06 -10.40 23.90
C ALA A 1170 -13.26 -9.53 24.33
N GLU A 1171 -13.00 -8.49 25.13
CA GLU A 1171 -13.98 -7.44 25.43
C GLU A 1171 -13.94 -6.31 24.38
N VAL A 1172 -14.58 -6.54 23.23
CA VAL A 1172 -15.00 -5.41 22.37
C VAL A 1172 -16.30 -4.83 22.94
N LYS A 1173 -16.25 -3.60 23.45
CA LYS A 1173 -17.37 -2.93 24.16
C LYS A 1173 -18.33 -2.17 23.22
N GLU A 1174 -17.86 -1.84 22.02
CA GLU A 1174 -18.65 -1.18 20.98
C GLU A 1174 -19.70 -2.14 20.40
N LYS A 1175 -20.91 -1.63 20.16
CA LYS A 1175 -21.86 -2.26 19.24
C LYS A 1175 -21.49 -1.79 17.84
N ILE A 1176 -21.07 -2.71 16.98
CA ILE A 1176 -20.77 -2.44 15.57
C ILE A 1176 -21.74 -3.27 14.74
N THR A 1177 -22.46 -2.60 13.84
CA THR A 1177 -23.42 -3.19 12.90
C THR A 1177 -22.78 -3.36 11.52
N TRP A 1178 -23.32 -4.27 10.70
CA TRP A 1178 -22.82 -4.43 9.33
C TRP A 1178 -22.97 -3.15 8.49
N LYS A 1179 -24.04 -2.36 8.69
CA LYS A 1179 -24.22 -1.07 7.98
C LYS A 1179 -23.09 -0.08 8.25
N GLU A 1180 -22.55 -0.05 9.48
CA GLU A 1180 -21.39 0.80 9.82
C GLU A 1180 -20.10 0.27 9.18
N VAL A 1181 -19.94 -1.06 9.09
CA VAL A 1181 -18.81 -1.68 8.37
C VAL A 1181 -18.89 -1.40 6.87
N GLU A 1182 -20.07 -1.53 6.27
CA GLU A 1182 -20.32 -1.31 4.85
C GLU A 1182 -20.09 0.16 4.47
N ALA A 1183 -20.56 1.11 5.29
CA ALA A 1183 -20.26 2.53 5.11
C ALA A 1183 -18.76 2.85 5.25
N ASP A 1184 -18.04 2.21 6.17
CA ASP A 1184 -16.58 2.38 6.31
C ASP A 1184 -15.81 1.78 5.11
N LEU A 1185 -16.25 0.61 4.61
CA LEU A 1185 -15.70 0.00 3.39
C LEU A 1185 -15.94 0.89 2.16
N GLN A 1186 -17.17 1.36 1.94
CA GLN A 1186 -17.51 2.31 0.86
C GLN A 1186 -16.62 3.57 0.94
N LYS A 1187 -16.45 4.13 2.15
CA LYS A 1187 -15.63 5.32 2.40
C LYS A 1187 -14.14 5.10 2.09
N VAL A 1188 -13.56 3.97 2.47
CA VAL A 1188 -12.10 3.72 2.35
C VAL A 1188 -11.70 3.21 0.96
N TYR A 1189 -12.54 2.41 0.33
CA TYR A 1189 -12.34 1.92 -1.05
C TYR A 1189 -12.89 2.87 -2.12
N LYS A 1190 -13.73 3.85 -1.74
CA LYS A 1190 -14.31 4.89 -2.63
C LYS A 1190 -15.13 4.33 -3.79
N LEU A 1191 -15.89 3.27 -3.51
CA LEU A 1191 -16.72 2.56 -4.48
C LEU A 1191 -18.03 2.11 -3.80
N ASN A 1192 -19.13 2.04 -4.56
CA ASN A 1192 -20.36 1.47 -4.05
C ASN A 1192 -20.18 -0.05 -3.84
N VAL A 1193 -20.21 -0.48 -2.58
CA VAL A 1193 -20.08 -1.88 -2.19
C VAL A 1193 -21.17 -2.76 -2.83
N GLU A 1194 -22.34 -2.19 -3.18
CA GLU A 1194 -23.39 -2.89 -3.94
C GLU A 1194 -22.92 -3.38 -5.32
N ASP A 1195 -22.01 -2.66 -6.00
CA ASP A 1195 -21.48 -3.07 -7.31
C ASP A 1195 -20.60 -4.32 -7.19
N ILE A 1196 -19.84 -4.44 -6.10
CA ILE A 1196 -19.07 -5.65 -5.79
C ILE A 1196 -20.00 -6.79 -5.34
N TRP A 1197 -21.06 -6.49 -4.58
CA TRP A 1197 -22.08 -7.49 -4.25
C TRP A 1197 -22.81 -8.00 -5.49
N LEU A 1198 -23.03 -7.16 -6.51
CA LEU A 1198 -23.62 -7.56 -7.79
C LEU A 1198 -22.70 -8.49 -8.60
N GLU A 1199 -21.38 -8.28 -8.59
CA GLU A 1199 -20.43 -9.23 -9.20
C GLU A 1199 -20.26 -10.51 -8.37
N LEU A 1200 -20.19 -10.42 -7.03
CA LEU A 1200 -20.15 -11.58 -6.12
C LEU A 1200 -21.46 -12.40 -6.13
N GLY A 1201 -22.60 -11.77 -6.41
CA GLY A 1201 -23.92 -12.40 -6.50
C GLY A 1201 -24.17 -13.11 -7.83
N LYS A 1202 -23.41 -12.76 -8.88
CA LYS A 1202 -23.34 -13.53 -10.13
C LYS A 1202 -22.47 -14.79 -10.00
N GLN A 1203 -21.92 -15.07 -8.80
CA GLN A 1203 -20.97 -16.16 -8.49
C GLN A 1203 -21.41 -17.06 -7.32
#